data_AF-A0A8H5L396-F1
#
_entry.id   AF-A0A8H5L396-F1
#
_cell.length_a   1.000
_cell.length_b   1.000
_cell.length_c   1.000
_cell.angle_alpha   90.00
_cell.angle_beta   90.00
_cell.angle_gamma   90.00
#
_symmetry.space_group_name_H-M   'P 1'
#
loop_
_entity.id
_entity.type
_entity.pdbx_description
1 polymer ?
#
loop_
_entity_poly.entity_id
_entity_poly.type
_entity_poly.pdbx_seq_one_letter_code
_entity_poly.pdbx_strand_id
1 'polypeptide(L)'
;MQVKLTRSTPLTSHADWIDPCRIRKIKCDEARPGCQRCIGTGRKCDGYGDTDSVTKQTLIIRERPLITRALNHDLGVELSLHAFDYYRGHVSHQVGDTIDSDFWGDLVLRLAPTDAAIRHAISAISLMYAEKTKDTRDICPNYRPAILEYNKAILAVRSWPLATESRVKPLLVCLLFVCIEFMLGHEHQNAAKMHILQGRRLLANIKDRKTPETDIIRQYLAPIYLRVAYVGNDRVEVPRHLLQMTTAPLKFASLADARCVLYYLVDIGFTLIYKVKSCRSKGANEEVSDTEEHTLQSRYKHLTRELANWRHAFEAYLAFSDLDGLDTRTAKLLTQRHCLMIVFLDSMISGSDYVCDRNGLCDLSIATDCATFVVNYDNDNMQGPSFTFESEVVGPVYWIAAKCRQPLIRRRALGLLYEREKTNRVESLTMVRHTIAMATRVIEIEEEGLEISRGTKLIQDYPNKYEIISREESCEWAESFLTDQKEQWPVLWDLGSHCSDVPTKLARITAVREQKELAEGLARGWPRERLIWPYGITKERRVLSVVVKKHTADDLWLDKMSKLFQPLEVAGCYLKHRMVMAPLTRFRAEDNYVPTDMMKEYYTQRASVPGTLLISEGTQISERTLGIRNVPGIWSPAQIAAWREITDAVHAKGSYIWCQLWVLGRASNPTLRSELGLDILGPSPIASSPDHPLPREMSEAEIQEVIEDYRIAARNAIEAGFDGVEIQGGGGYLPDQFLQDVTNKRTDRWGGSIENRARFPLEVVKATAQEIGSSKVAMRLSPWSDFIGMGMDDPIPTFTYIVQQLRSLNIGFLDLIEARIRGNDDADCGGDNDVSFAVHAWGKEAPVMISGGFNGESAQKAVDETYKDYKLAIVFGRHWTSNPDLPFRIKAKIPLAKYDRSTFYTPKSSKGYDDWAFSDEFLASVATILTAK
;
A
#
# COMPACT_ATOMS: atom_id res chain seq x y z
N MET A 1 0.34 22.93 -55.74
CA MET A 1 -0.29 23.48 -56.96
C MET A 1 -1.79 23.58 -56.69
N GLN A 2 -2.39 24.75 -56.93
CA GLN A 2 -3.77 25.13 -56.56
C GLN A 2 -4.86 24.27 -57.21
N VAL A 3 -6.05 24.24 -56.59
CA VAL A 3 -7.39 24.64 -57.11
C VAL A 3 -8.46 23.99 -56.20
N LYS A 4 -9.08 24.71 -55.25
CA LYS A 4 -10.31 25.55 -55.32
C LYS A 4 -11.66 24.80 -55.43
N LEU A 5 -12.35 24.74 -54.29
CA LEU A 5 -13.74 25.16 -53.98
C LEU A 5 -14.91 24.82 -54.94
N THR A 6 -15.98 24.26 -54.36
CA THR A 6 -17.37 24.76 -54.53
C THR A 6 -18.27 24.33 -53.35
N ARG A 7 -19.41 25.02 -53.23
CA ARG A 7 -20.18 25.36 -52.02
C ARG A 7 -21.26 24.34 -51.59
N SER A 8 -21.66 24.50 -50.33
CA SER A 8 -22.72 23.91 -49.51
C SER A 8 -24.18 24.08 -49.97
N THR A 9 -25.05 23.09 -49.66
CA THR A 9 -26.34 23.10 -48.88
C THR A 9 -27.29 21.94 -49.33
N PRO A 10 -28.39 21.59 -48.62
CA PRO A 10 -28.48 20.60 -47.53
C PRO A 10 -29.39 19.38 -47.87
N LEU A 11 -29.31 18.26 -47.12
CA LEU A 11 -30.14 17.06 -47.35
C LEU A 11 -31.07 16.74 -46.17
N THR A 12 -32.34 16.57 -46.54
CA THR A 12 -33.48 16.04 -45.79
C THR A 12 -33.54 14.51 -45.79
N SER A 13 -34.13 13.94 -44.73
CA SER A 13 -34.80 12.63 -44.55
C SER A 13 -34.50 11.42 -45.45
N HIS A 14 -34.19 10.26 -44.85
CA HIS A 14 -34.49 8.95 -45.45
C HIS A 14 -35.00 7.91 -44.44
N ALA A 15 -36.11 7.28 -44.83
CA ALA A 15 -36.68 6.05 -44.31
C ALA A 15 -36.07 4.80 -44.99
N ASP A 16 -36.47 3.62 -44.47
CA ASP A 16 -36.49 2.27 -45.09
C ASP A 16 -35.28 1.32 -44.96
N TRP A 17 -35.32 0.39 -44.00
CA TRP A 17 -34.88 -1.02 -44.14
C TRP A 17 -35.68 -1.96 -43.20
N ILE A 18 -36.65 -2.72 -43.74
CA ILE A 18 -37.33 -3.86 -43.07
C ILE A 18 -37.35 -5.00 -44.09
N ASP A 19 -36.91 -6.19 -43.70
CA ASP A 19 -36.83 -7.35 -44.59
C ASP A 19 -38.22 -7.91 -44.97
N PRO A 20 -38.40 -8.34 -46.25
CA PRO A 20 -39.65 -8.94 -46.69
C PRO A 20 -39.79 -10.39 -46.21
N CYS A 21 -41.02 -10.79 -45.87
CA CYS A 21 -41.39 -12.16 -45.54
C CYS A 21 -40.95 -13.12 -46.66
N ARG A 22 -40.19 -14.17 -46.33
CA ARG A 22 -39.55 -15.08 -47.31
C ARG A 22 -40.54 -15.76 -48.27
N ILE A 23 -41.78 -16.01 -47.87
CA ILE A 23 -42.81 -16.63 -48.72
C ILE A 23 -43.49 -15.60 -49.63
N ARG A 24 -43.81 -14.40 -49.12
CA ARG A 24 -44.64 -13.42 -49.84
C ARG A 24 -43.84 -12.31 -50.52
N LYS A 25 -42.55 -12.18 -50.21
CA LYS A 25 -41.66 -11.10 -50.65
C LYS A 25 -42.23 -9.69 -50.44
N ILE A 26 -43.00 -9.50 -49.36
CA ILE A 26 -43.53 -8.20 -48.88
C ILE A 26 -43.15 -7.99 -47.40
N LYS A 27 -43.06 -6.74 -46.94
CA LYS A 27 -42.60 -6.37 -45.59
C LYS A 27 -43.33 -7.17 -44.48
N CYS A 28 -42.54 -7.85 -43.64
CA CYS A 28 -42.98 -8.60 -42.46
C CYS A 28 -43.22 -7.64 -41.27
N ASP A 29 -44.12 -8.00 -40.36
CA ASP A 29 -44.37 -7.25 -39.11
C ASP A 29 -43.73 -7.91 -37.87
N GLU A 30 -43.03 -9.03 -38.06
CA GLU A 30 -42.14 -9.70 -37.09
C GLU A 30 -42.76 -10.14 -35.73
N ALA A 31 -44.09 -10.17 -35.62
CA ALA A 31 -44.76 -10.66 -34.41
C ALA A 31 -44.47 -12.16 -34.14
N ARG A 32 -44.28 -12.54 -32.87
CA ARG A 32 -44.06 -13.93 -32.42
C ARG A 32 -45.31 -14.50 -31.74
N PRO A 33 -45.65 -15.80 -31.92
CA PRO A 33 -44.88 -16.86 -32.59
C PRO A 33 -45.05 -16.92 -34.12
N GLY A 34 -45.83 -16.03 -34.73
CA GLY A 34 -45.94 -15.89 -36.18
C GLY A 34 -46.50 -14.52 -36.58
N CYS A 35 -46.12 -14.03 -37.75
CA CYS A 35 -46.48 -12.67 -38.18
C CYS A 35 -47.99 -12.53 -38.41
N GLN A 36 -48.58 -11.38 -38.04
CA GLN A 36 -50.05 -11.18 -38.04
C GLN A 36 -50.63 -11.33 -39.45
N ARG A 37 -49.87 -10.93 -40.47
CA ARG A 37 -50.27 -11.05 -41.88
C ARG A 37 -50.26 -12.48 -42.43
N CYS A 38 -49.47 -13.39 -41.88
CA CYS A 38 -49.53 -14.81 -42.25
C CYS A 38 -50.72 -15.50 -41.56
N ILE A 39 -50.93 -15.18 -40.28
CA ILE A 39 -52.05 -15.67 -39.47
C ILE A 39 -53.39 -15.26 -40.09
N GLY A 40 -53.56 -13.98 -40.45
CA GLY A 40 -54.80 -13.46 -41.03
C GLY A 40 -55.16 -14.02 -42.41
N THR A 41 -54.24 -14.73 -43.09
CA THR A 41 -54.50 -15.37 -44.39
C THR A 41 -54.56 -16.90 -44.31
N GLY A 42 -54.57 -17.47 -43.10
CA GLY A 42 -54.66 -18.91 -42.87
C GLY A 42 -53.42 -19.71 -43.25
N ARG A 43 -52.24 -19.07 -43.37
CA ARG A 43 -50.98 -19.73 -43.74
C ARG A 43 -50.07 -19.88 -42.53
N LYS A 44 -49.35 -21.02 -42.44
CA LYS A 44 -48.34 -21.27 -41.40
C LYS A 44 -47.16 -20.33 -41.60
N CYS A 45 -46.76 -19.62 -40.54
CA CYS A 45 -45.57 -18.77 -40.53
C CYS A 45 -44.37 -19.65 -40.17
N ASP A 46 -43.34 -19.68 -41.01
CA ASP A 46 -42.16 -20.53 -40.78
C ASP A 46 -41.26 -20.01 -39.65
N GLY A 47 -41.55 -18.83 -39.08
CA GLY A 47 -40.79 -18.25 -37.97
C GLY A 47 -39.30 -18.02 -38.30
N TYR A 48 -38.56 -17.52 -37.30
CA TYR A 48 -37.09 -17.54 -37.32
C TYR A 48 -36.67 -18.84 -36.63
N GLY A 49 -35.83 -19.65 -37.28
CA GLY A 49 -35.50 -21.01 -36.82
C GLY A 49 -34.91 -21.06 -35.41
N ASP A 50 -35.19 -22.16 -34.71
CA ASP A 50 -34.66 -22.48 -33.39
C ASP A 50 -33.13 -22.54 -33.39
N THR A 51 -32.49 -21.89 -32.42
CA THR A 51 -31.04 -21.98 -32.20
C THR A 51 -30.74 -22.55 -30.82
N ASP A 52 -30.97 -23.86 -30.68
CA ASP A 52 -30.21 -24.76 -29.81
C ASP A 52 -29.22 -25.53 -30.71
N SER A 53 -28.03 -24.97 -30.97
CA SER A 53 -26.80 -25.73 -31.30
C SER A 53 -25.67 -24.76 -31.70
N VAL A 54 -24.55 -24.86 -30.98
CA VAL A 54 -23.30 -24.15 -31.24
C VAL A 54 -22.50 -24.87 -32.34
N THR A 55 -21.95 -24.17 -33.35
CA THR A 55 -20.52 -24.31 -33.74
C THR A 55 -20.01 -23.24 -34.73
N LYS A 56 -18.98 -22.51 -34.24
CA LYS A 56 -17.73 -22.04 -34.87
C LYS A 56 -17.68 -21.41 -36.28
N GLN A 57 -17.04 -20.22 -36.28
CA GLN A 57 -16.11 -19.62 -37.26
C GLN A 57 -16.55 -18.39 -38.11
N THR A 58 -16.15 -17.22 -37.60
CA THR A 58 -15.21 -16.25 -38.23
C THR A 58 -15.72 -15.19 -39.23
N LEU A 59 -15.68 -13.94 -38.73
CA LEU A 59 -15.36 -12.63 -39.36
C LEU A 59 -16.15 -12.13 -40.60
N ILE A 60 -16.74 -10.93 -40.49
CA ILE A 60 -16.37 -9.69 -41.22
C ILE A 60 -17.42 -8.57 -40.95
N ILE A 61 -16.98 -7.52 -40.25
CA ILE A 61 -17.15 -6.06 -40.52
C ILE A 61 -18.56 -5.42 -40.63
N ARG A 62 -18.74 -4.35 -39.81
CA ARG A 62 -19.68 -3.17 -39.85
C ARG A 62 -21.09 -3.39 -39.28
N GLU A 63 -21.66 -2.51 -38.42
CA GLU A 63 -21.60 -1.04 -38.36
C GLU A 63 -21.49 -0.44 -36.95
N ARG A 64 -20.94 0.79 -36.89
CA ARG A 64 -20.78 1.65 -35.70
C ARG A 64 -22.12 2.10 -35.12
N PRO A 65 -22.29 2.20 -33.79
CA PRO A 65 -23.26 3.12 -33.22
C PRO A 65 -22.73 4.55 -33.42
N LEU A 66 -23.53 5.41 -34.06
CA LEU A 66 -23.30 6.85 -34.09
C LEU A 66 -23.43 7.40 -32.67
N ILE A 67 -22.30 7.67 -32.01
CA ILE A 67 -22.26 8.59 -30.88
C ILE A 67 -22.36 9.99 -31.49
N THR A 68 -23.54 10.60 -31.41
CA THR A 68 -23.76 12.01 -31.72
C THR A 68 -22.83 12.87 -30.85
N ARG A 69 -21.95 13.61 -31.51
CA ARG A 69 -21.08 14.65 -30.93
C ARG A 69 -21.92 15.67 -30.16
N ALA A 70 -21.71 15.75 -28.85
CA ALA A 70 -21.64 17.03 -28.17
C ALA A 70 -20.16 17.31 -27.92
N LEU A 71 -19.57 18.14 -28.77
CA LEU A 71 -18.20 18.63 -28.64
C LEU A 71 -18.15 19.61 -27.45
N ASN A 72 -17.67 19.13 -26.30
CA ASN A 72 -16.94 19.97 -25.37
C ASN A 72 -15.47 19.56 -25.48
N HIS A 73 -14.62 20.54 -25.81
CA HIS A 73 -13.17 20.36 -25.92
C HIS A 73 -12.61 20.02 -24.53
N ASP A 74 -12.42 18.74 -24.26
CA ASP A 74 -11.71 18.26 -23.07
C ASP A 74 -10.83 17.07 -23.45
N LEU A 75 -9.51 17.28 -23.49
CA LEU A 75 -8.51 16.30 -23.97
C LEU A 75 -8.61 14.95 -23.21
N GLY A 76 -9.15 14.96 -21.99
CA GLY A 76 -9.33 13.76 -21.17
C GLY A 76 -10.39 12.79 -21.69
N VAL A 77 -11.44 13.27 -22.37
CA VAL A 77 -12.54 12.41 -22.85
C VAL A 77 -12.12 11.63 -24.09
N GLU A 78 -11.33 12.23 -24.99
CA GLU A 78 -10.78 11.53 -26.15
C GLU A 78 -9.82 10.41 -25.72
N LEU A 79 -8.93 10.66 -24.75
CA LEU A 79 -7.97 9.65 -24.28
C LEU A 79 -8.66 8.44 -23.64
N SER A 80 -9.70 8.65 -22.82
CA SER A 80 -10.45 7.54 -22.20
C SER A 80 -11.22 6.71 -23.24
N LEU A 81 -11.75 7.32 -24.29
CA LEU A 81 -12.42 6.60 -25.39
C LEU A 81 -11.42 5.76 -26.20
N HIS A 82 -10.25 6.32 -26.51
CA HIS A 82 -9.16 5.60 -27.18
C HIS A 82 -8.64 4.43 -26.33
N ALA A 83 -8.51 4.60 -25.02
CA ALA A 83 -8.11 3.54 -24.10
C ALA A 83 -9.14 2.40 -24.06
N PHE A 84 -10.44 2.71 -24.04
CA PHE A 84 -11.50 1.70 -24.08
C PHE A 84 -11.48 0.90 -25.40
N ASP A 85 -11.31 1.57 -26.53
CA ASP A 85 -11.23 0.90 -27.83
C ASP A 85 -9.97 0.03 -27.97
N TYR A 86 -8.82 0.50 -27.45
CA TYR A 86 -7.59 -0.29 -27.39
C TYR A 86 -7.75 -1.51 -26.47
N TYR A 87 -8.47 -1.35 -25.35
CA TYR A 87 -8.76 -2.48 -24.47
C TYR A 87 -9.54 -3.56 -25.19
N ARG A 88 -10.65 -3.16 -25.84
CA ARG A 88 -11.55 -4.07 -26.57
C ARG A 88 -10.88 -4.74 -27.77
N GLY A 89 -10.02 -4.03 -28.49
CA GLY A 89 -9.38 -4.55 -29.70
C GLY A 89 -8.12 -5.38 -29.45
N HIS A 90 -7.51 -5.25 -28.27
CA HIS A 90 -6.17 -5.77 -28.02
C HIS A 90 -6.00 -6.35 -26.61
N VAL A 91 -6.13 -5.51 -25.58
CA VAL A 91 -5.76 -5.85 -24.19
C VAL A 91 -6.59 -7.00 -23.64
N SER A 92 -7.90 -7.04 -23.92
CA SER A 92 -8.81 -8.09 -23.46
C SER A 92 -8.43 -9.49 -23.92
N HIS A 93 -7.70 -9.61 -25.03
CA HIS A 93 -7.23 -10.88 -25.58
C HIS A 93 -5.86 -11.30 -25.07
N GLN A 94 -5.11 -10.37 -24.45
CA GLN A 94 -3.73 -10.62 -24.02
C GLN A 94 -3.58 -10.74 -22.51
N VAL A 95 -4.33 -9.95 -21.71
CA VAL A 95 -4.19 -9.93 -20.24
C VAL A 95 -4.55 -11.27 -19.60
N GLY A 96 -5.56 -11.97 -20.11
CA GLY A 96 -5.98 -13.29 -19.64
C GLY A 96 -5.34 -14.47 -20.37
N ASP A 97 -4.51 -14.19 -21.38
CA ASP A 97 -4.09 -15.14 -22.40
C ASP A 97 -5.29 -16.01 -22.87
N THR A 98 -5.11 -17.32 -22.92
CA THR A 98 -6.09 -18.29 -23.44
C THR A 98 -6.95 -18.90 -22.34
N ILE A 99 -6.63 -18.60 -21.09
CA ILE A 99 -7.26 -19.20 -19.92
C ILE A 99 -8.56 -18.48 -19.54
N ASP A 100 -8.58 -17.15 -19.71
CA ASP A 100 -9.63 -16.23 -19.22
C ASP A 100 -10.21 -15.31 -20.29
N SER A 101 -10.09 -15.67 -21.56
CA SER A 101 -10.59 -14.85 -22.66
C SER A 101 -12.04 -14.41 -22.46
N ASP A 102 -12.91 -15.29 -21.93
CA ASP A 102 -14.31 -14.96 -21.66
C ASP A 102 -14.49 -14.00 -20.47
N PHE A 103 -13.60 -14.04 -19.46
CA PHE A 103 -13.66 -13.05 -18.38
C PHE A 103 -13.30 -11.67 -18.91
N TRP A 104 -12.09 -11.52 -19.49
CA TRP A 104 -11.56 -10.21 -19.92
C TRP A 104 -12.25 -9.65 -21.17
N GLY A 105 -12.64 -10.52 -22.09
CA GLY A 105 -13.21 -10.19 -23.39
C GLY A 105 -14.73 -10.28 -23.50
N ASP A 106 -15.43 -10.87 -22.52
CA ASP A 106 -16.89 -10.89 -22.51
C ASP A 106 -17.46 -10.25 -21.23
N LEU A 107 -17.20 -10.80 -20.04
CA LEU A 107 -17.78 -10.26 -18.80
C LEU A 107 -17.37 -8.81 -18.53
N VAL A 108 -16.07 -8.50 -18.59
CA VAL A 108 -15.56 -7.14 -18.32
C VAL A 108 -16.12 -6.14 -19.32
N LEU A 109 -16.08 -6.47 -20.62
CA LEU A 109 -16.58 -5.60 -21.69
C LEU A 109 -18.09 -5.39 -21.62
N ARG A 110 -18.86 -6.40 -21.20
CA ARG A 110 -20.32 -6.29 -21.03
C ARG A 110 -20.69 -5.35 -19.90
N LEU A 111 -19.93 -5.35 -18.79
CA LEU A 111 -20.25 -4.55 -17.61
C LEU A 111 -19.69 -3.13 -17.66
N ALA A 112 -18.59 -2.90 -18.39
CA ALA A 112 -17.93 -1.60 -18.45
C ALA A 112 -18.82 -0.42 -18.91
N PRO A 113 -19.74 -0.55 -19.90
CA PRO A 113 -20.63 0.55 -20.28
C PRO A 113 -21.60 0.95 -19.16
N THR A 114 -21.92 0.03 -18.25
CA THR A 114 -22.95 0.19 -17.21
C THR A 114 -22.40 0.62 -15.85
N ASP A 115 -21.07 0.72 -15.72
CA ASP A 115 -20.43 1.03 -14.45
C ASP A 115 -19.17 1.88 -14.63
N ALA A 116 -19.16 3.06 -14.01
CA ALA A 116 -18.05 4.00 -14.13
C ALA A 116 -16.75 3.46 -13.53
N ALA A 117 -16.82 2.71 -12.41
CA ALA A 117 -15.62 2.17 -11.78
C ALA A 117 -14.94 1.13 -12.69
N ILE A 118 -15.74 0.24 -13.28
CA ILE A 118 -15.24 -0.77 -14.23
C ILE A 118 -14.64 -0.08 -15.47
N ARG A 119 -15.35 0.90 -16.04
CA ARG A 119 -14.87 1.64 -17.22
C ARG A 119 -13.54 2.34 -16.99
N HIS A 120 -13.39 3.03 -15.86
CA HIS A 120 -12.15 3.72 -15.53
C HIS A 120 -11.02 2.72 -15.21
N ALA A 121 -11.32 1.60 -14.55
CA ALA A 121 -10.33 0.57 -14.27
C ALA A 121 -9.78 -0.07 -15.55
N ILE A 122 -10.63 -0.41 -16.52
CA ILE A 122 -10.14 -0.96 -17.80
C ILE A 122 -9.38 0.07 -18.63
N SER A 123 -9.75 1.36 -18.57
CA SER A 123 -8.98 2.42 -19.20
C SER A 123 -7.59 2.54 -18.60
N ALA A 124 -7.47 2.43 -17.27
CA ALA A 124 -6.18 2.41 -16.58
C ALA A 124 -5.33 1.21 -17.03
N ILE A 125 -5.89 -0.01 -17.01
CA ILE A 125 -5.22 -1.24 -17.48
C ILE A 125 -4.74 -1.05 -18.93
N SER A 126 -5.61 -0.51 -19.78
CA SER A 126 -5.34 -0.29 -21.20
C SER A 126 -4.18 0.67 -21.45
N LEU A 127 -4.16 1.79 -20.72
CA LEU A 127 -3.09 2.78 -20.78
C LEU A 127 -1.76 2.21 -20.26
N MET A 128 -1.78 1.44 -19.16
CA MET A 128 -0.57 0.76 -18.66
C MET A 128 -0.07 -0.28 -19.64
N TYR A 129 -0.98 -1.00 -20.29
CA TYR A 129 -0.65 -2.02 -21.28
C TYR A 129 0.02 -1.38 -22.50
N ALA A 130 -0.58 -0.31 -23.04
CA ALA A 130 -0.02 0.46 -24.14
C ALA A 130 1.40 0.95 -23.82
N GLU A 131 1.62 1.43 -22.59
CA GLU A 131 2.94 1.89 -22.15
C GLU A 131 3.97 0.75 -22.07
N LYS A 132 3.59 -0.41 -21.54
CA LYS A 132 4.48 -1.60 -21.48
C LYS A 132 4.82 -2.16 -22.86
N THR A 133 3.95 -1.99 -23.85
CA THR A 133 4.20 -2.45 -25.23
C THR A 133 5.14 -1.55 -26.02
N LYS A 134 5.49 -0.36 -25.51
CA LYS A 134 6.48 0.51 -26.15
C LYS A 134 7.87 -0.12 -26.00
N ASP A 135 8.59 -0.28 -27.13
CA ASP A 135 9.97 -0.77 -27.17
C ASP A 135 10.94 0.33 -26.70
N THR A 136 10.85 0.70 -25.43
CA THR A 136 11.75 1.65 -24.80
C THR A 136 12.62 0.91 -23.81
N ARG A 137 13.92 0.83 -24.11
CA ARG A 137 14.98 0.40 -23.19
C ARG A 137 15.17 1.37 -22.00
N ASP A 138 14.21 2.27 -21.76
CA ASP A 138 14.17 3.26 -20.70
C ASP A 138 13.56 2.71 -19.41
N ILE A 139 14.01 3.29 -18.29
CA ILE A 139 14.02 2.68 -16.96
C ILE A 139 12.69 2.88 -16.17
N CYS A 140 11.68 3.57 -16.70
CA CYS A 140 10.39 3.69 -16.00
C CYS A 140 9.21 4.01 -16.95
N PRO A 141 8.15 3.18 -17.02
CA PRO A 141 6.97 3.47 -17.85
C PRO A 141 6.18 4.68 -17.32
N ASN A 142 5.76 5.61 -18.21
CA ASN A 142 4.97 6.78 -17.81
C ASN A 142 3.48 6.41 -17.59
N TYR A 143 3.16 5.89 -16.41
CA TYR A 143 1.80 5.52 -16.04
C TYR A 143 0.91 6.68 -15.59
N ARG A 144 1.35 7.93 -15.68
CA ARG A 144 0.57 9.08 -15.16
C ARG A 144 -0.87 9.12 -15.70
N PRO A 145 -1.14 8.93 -17.00
CA PRO A 145 -2.52 8.89 -17.51
C PRO A 145 -3.32 7.70 -16.95
N ALA A 146 -2.67 6.55 -16.78
CA ALA A 146 -3.31 5.36 -16.21
C ALA A 146 -3.64 5.53 -14.72
N ILE A 147 -2.76 6.16 -13.94
CA ILE A 147 -2.99 6.46 -12.51
C ILE A 147 -4.18 7.42 -12.34
N LEU A 148 -4.33 8.40 -13.23
CA LEU A 148 -5.51 9.27 -13.23
C LEU A 148 -6.81 8.49 -13.46
N GLU A 149 -6.83 7.57 -14.42
CA GLU A 149 -7.99 6.69 -14.63
C GLU A 149 -8.21 5.75 -13.44
N TYR A 150 -7.14 5.25 -12.82
CA TYR A 150 -7.27 4.42 -11.62
C TYR A 150 -7.90 5.21 -10.46
N ASN A 151 -7.46 6.44 -10.20
CA ASN A 151 -8.06 7.32 -9.19
C ASN A 151 -9.54 7.61 -9.47
N LYS A 152 -9.91 7.82 -10.75
CA LYS A 152 -11.33 7.95 -11.13
C LYS A 152 -12.13 6.68 -10.83
N ALA A 153 -11.54 5.50 -11.04
CA ALA A 153 -12.18 4.23 -10.69
C ALA A 153 -12.41 4.11 -9.18
N ILE A 154 -11.42 4.47 -8.35
CA ILE A 154 -11.55 4.46 -6.88
C ILE A 154 -12.64 5.44 -6.42
N LEU A 155 -12.67 6.65 -6.97
CA LEU A 155 -13.70 7.65 -6.66
C LEU A 155 -15.10 7.16 -7.06
N ALA A 156 -15.22 6.47 -8.21
CA ALA A 156 -16.48 5.89 -8.65
C ALA A 156 -16.97 4.75 -7.75
N VAL A 157 -16.07 3.99 -7.10
CA VAL A 157 -16.47 3.01 -6.07
C VAL A 157 -16.97 3.71 -4.81
N ARG A 158 -16.35 4.82 -4.39
CA ARG A 158 -16.77 5.59 -3.21
C ARG A 158 -18.17 6.19 -3.35
N SER A 159 -18.64 6.42 -4.58
CA SER A 159 -19.99 6.91 -4.86
C SER A 159 -21.04 5.80 -4.96
N TRP A 160 -20.67 4.52 -4.82
CA TRP A 160 -21.63 3.44 -4.75
C TRP A 160 -22.52 3.56 -3.51
N PRO A 161 -23.81 3.22 -3.61
CA PRO A 161 -24.67 3.14 -2.43
C PRO A 161 -24.14 2.09 -1.44
N LEU A 162 -24.29 2.36 -0.14
CA LEU A 162 -23.84 1.48 0.96
C LEU A 162 -24.37 0.03 0.84
N ALA A 163 -25.53 -0.13 0.20
CA ALA A 163 -26.02 -1.41 -0.28
C ALA A 163 -25.96 -1.42 -1.81
N THR A 164 -24.91 -2.01 -2.38
CA THR A 164 -24.88 -2.26 -3.82
C THR A 164 -25.90 -3.35 -4.17
N GLU A 165 -26.78 -3.08 -5.13
CA GLU A 165 -27.77 -4.07 -5.59
C GLU A 165 -27.11 -5.28 -6.25
N SER A 166 -25.91 -5.12 -6.81
CA SER A 166 -25.18 -6.20 -7.51
C SER A 166 -23.97 -6.71 -6.73
N ARG A 167 -23.84 -8.04 -6.68
CA ARG A 167 -22.69 -8.74 -6.08
C ARG A 167 -21.54 -8.95 -7.06
N VAL A 168 -21.82 -8.88 -8.36
CA VAL A 168 -20.84 -9.14 -9.43
C VAL A 168 -19.87 -7.95 -9.56
N LYS A 169 -20.39 -6.71 -9.52
CA LYS A 169 -19.59 -5.50 -9.75
C LYS A 169 -18.46 -5.30 -8.71
N PRO A 170 -18.70 -5.42 -7.39
CA PRO A 170 -17.62 -5.26 -6.41
C PRO A 170 -16.51 -6.32 -6.56
N LEU A 171 -16.89 -7.58 -6.81
CA LEU A 171 -15.94 -8.67 -7.04
C LEU A 171 -15.09 -8.42 -8.30
N LEU A 172 -15.73 -7.99 -9.38
CA LEU A 172 -15.03 -7.66 -10.61
C LEU A 172 -14.05 -6.49 -10.41
N VAL A 173 -14.49 -5.41 -9.77
CA VAL A 173 -13.62 -4.25 -9.51
C VAL A 173 -12.41 -4.62 -8.65
N CYS A 174 -12.58 -5.48 -7.63
CA CYS A 174 -11.44 -6.00 -6.88
C CYS A 174 -10.42 -6.69 -7.80
N LEU A 175 -10.84 -7.56 -8.73
CA LEU A 175 -9.92 -8.22 -9.66
C LEU A 175 -9.27 -7.25 -10.66
N LEU A 176 -10.00 -6.25 -11.14
CA LEU A 176 -9.43 -5.19 -12.00
C LEU A 176 -8.39 -4.37 -11.25
N PHE A 177 -8.63 -4.05 -9.98
CA PHE A 177 -7.65 -3.35 -9.15
C PHE A 177 -6.42 -4.22 -8.89
N VAL A 178 -6.59 -5.52 -8.59
CA VAL A 178 -5.45 -6.46 -8.52
C VAL A 178 -4.61 -6.43 -9.80
N CYS A 179 -5.25 -6.36 -10.98
CA CYS A 179 -4.54 -6.27 -12.25
C CYS A 179 -3.74 -4.98 -12.38
N ILE A 180 -4.34 -3.84 -12.01
CA ILE A 180 -3.65 -2.53 -12.00
C ILE A 180 -2.45 -2.58 -11.05
N GLU A 181 -2.63 -3.10 -9.83
CA GLU A 181 -1.56 -3.22 -8.84
C GLU A 181 -0.42 -4.15 -9.32
N PHE A 182 -0.75 -5.25 -10.00
CA PHE A 182 0.27 -6.11 -10.63
C PHE A 182 1.07 -5.38 -11.72
N MET A 183 0.42 -4.51 -12.50
CA MET A 183 1.07 -3.75 -13.57
C MET A 183 1.95 -2.60 -13.05
N LEU A 184 1.58 -2.02 -11.90
CA LEU A 184 2.33 -0.96 -11.20
C LEU A 184 3.64 -1.49 -10.59
N GLY A 185 3.67 -2.73 -10.09
CA GLY A 185 4.89 -3.38 -9.60
C GLY A 185 5.15 -3.24 -8.09
N HIS A 186 6.42 -3.36 -7.69
CA HIS A 186 6.86 -3.83 -6.37
C HIS A 186 6.43 -3.02 -5.15
N GLU A 187 6.11 -1.73 -5.30
CA GLU A 187 5.74 -0.86 -4.17
C GLU A 187 4.29 -1.05 -3.70
N HIS A 188 3.43 -1.76 -4.47
CA HIS A 188 1.99 -1.84 -4.22
C HIS A 188 1.45 -3.24 -3.87
N GLN A 189 2.33 -4.20 -3.50
CA GLN A 189 1.91 -5.60 -3.24
C GLN A 189 0.89 -5.73 -2.11
N ASN A 190 0.92 -4.83 -1.13
CA ASN A 190 -0.06 -4.81 -0.04
C ASN A 190 -1.46 -4.42 -0.54
N ALA A 191 -1.58 -3.53 -1.52
CA ALA A 191 -2.87 -3.17 -2.12
C ALA A 191 -3.49 -4.36 -2.88
N ALA A 192 -2.70 -5.07 -3.69
CA ALA A 192 -3.16 -6.28 -4.39
C ALA A 192 -3.65 -7.36 -3.41
N LYS A 193 -2.88 -7.65 -2.36
CA LYS A 193 -3.27 -8.60 -1.29
C LYS A 193 -4.59 -8.18 -0.65
N MET A 194 -4.77 -6.89 -0.35
CA MET A 194 -5.99 -6.37 0.25
C MET A 194 -7.19 -6.52 -0.68
N HIS A 195 -7.07 -6.22 -1.98
CA HIS A 195 -8.16 -6.40 -2.93
C HIS A 195 -8.56 -7.87 -3.10
N ILE A 196 -7.60 -8.80 -3.11
CA ILE A 196 -7.87 -10.24 -3.10
C ILE A 196 -8.62 -10.63 -1.83
N LEU A 197 -8.14 -10.20 -0.65
CA LEU A 197 -8.76 -10.52 0.63
C LEU A 197 -10.20 -9.98 0.73
N GLN A 198 -10.44 -8.74 0.34
CA GLN A 198 -11.80 -8.17 0.33
C GLN A 198 -12.71 -8.91 -0.65
N GLY A 199 -12.22 -9.23 -1.84
CA GLY A 199 -12.96 -10.04 -2.81
C GLY A 199 -13.37 -11.41 -2.25
N ARG A 200 -12.46 -12.09 -1.56
CA ARG A 200 -12.75 -13.39 -0.92
C ARG A 200 -13.72 -13.26 0.26
N ARG A 201 -13.66 -12.17 1.03
CA ARG A 201 -14.67 -11.85 2.07
C ARG A 201 -16.05 -11.62 1.46
N LEU A 202 -16.13 -10.93 0.32
CA LEU A 202 -17.37 -10.74 -0.42
C LEU A 202 -17.93 -12.08 -0.90
N LEU A 203 -17.11 -12.95 -1.48
CA LEU A 203 -17.50 -14.30 -1.89
C LEU A 203 -18.05 -15.13 -0.71
N ALA A 204 -17.38 -15.07 0.44
CA ALA A 204 -17.79 -15.83 1.63
C ALA A 204 -19.17 -15.44 2.18
N ASN A 205 -19.61 -14.20 1.94
CA ASN A 205 -20.92 -13.70 2.36
C ASN A 205 -22.06 -14.03 1.39
N ILE A 206 -21.76 -14.69 0.26
CA ILE A 206 -22.77 -15.09 -0.72
C ILE A 206 -23.49 -16.35 -0.21
N LYS A 207 -24.80 -16.23 -0.05
CA LYS A 207 -25.68 -17.34 0.34
C LYS A 207 -25.86 -18.31 -0.82
N ASP A 208 -25.99 -19.59 -0.49
CA ASP A 208 -26.31 -20.67 -1.43
C ASP A 208 -27.73 -20.51 -1.98
N ARG A 209 -27.85 -19.73 -3.05
CA ARG A 209 -29.09 -19.47 -3.79
C ARG A 209 -28.77 -19.39 -5.27
N LYS A 210 -29.51 -20.13 -6.09
CA LYS A 210 -29.35 -20.08 -7.53
C LYS A 210 -29.97 -18.81 -8.10
N THR A 211 -29.13 -17.89 -8.53
CA THR A 211 -29.48 -16.60 -9.15
C THR A 211 -28.59 -16.38 -10.38
N PRO A 212 -29.02 -15.55 -11.36
CA PRO A 212 -28.16 -15.21 -12.50
C PRO A 212 -26.80 -14.63 -12.08
N GLU A 213 -26.77 -13.83 -11.01
CA GLU A 213 -25.51 -13.29 -10.46
C GLU A 213 -24.59 -14.39 -9.91
N THR A 214 -25.14 -15.36 -9.17
CA THR A 214 -24.33 -16.48 -8.66
C THR A 214 -23.81 -17.39 -9.76
N ASP A 215 -24.52 -17.50 -10.88
CA ASP A 215 -24.05 -18.26 -12.05
C ASP A 215 -22.89 -17.52 -12.73
N ILE A 216 -22.97 -16.19 -12.88
CA ILE A 216 -21.85 -15.35 -13.36
C ILE A 216 -20.64 -15.49 -12.42
N ILE A 217 -20.87 -15.42 -11.10
CA ILE A 217 -19.78 -15.52 -10.11
C ILE A 217 -19.12 -16.90 -10.17
N ARG A 218 -19.91 -17.98 -10.24
CA ARG A 218 -19.42 -19.36 -10.37
C ARG A 218 -18.65 -19.55 -11.68
N GLN A 219 -19.14 -18.99 -12.78
CA GLN A 219 -18.56 -19.18 -14.10
C GLN A 219 -17.26 -18.40 -14.28
N TYR A 220 -17.24 -17.11 -13.91
CA TYR A 220 -16.20 -16.19 -14.31
C TYR A 220 -15.32 -15.70 -13.16
N LEU A 221 -15.87 -15.43 -11.98
CA LEU A 221 -15.15 -14.72 -10.91
C LEU A 221 -14.46 -15.66 -9.93
N ALA A 222 -15.18 -16.66 -9.41
CA ALA A 222 -14.64 -17.62 -8.45
C ALA A 222 -13.36 -18.35 -8.96
N PRO A 223 -13.28 -18.79 -10.24
CA PRO A 223 -12.06 -19.39 -10.77
C PRO A 223 -10.83 -18.47 -10.73
N ILE A 224 -11.01 -17.15 -10.87
CA ILE A 224 -9.88 -16.19 -10.81
C ILE A 224 -9.39 -16.06 -9.38
N TYR A 225 -10.30 -15.97 -8.41
CA TYR A 225 -9.96 -15.89 -6.99
C TYR A 225 -9.25 -17.16 -6.47
N LEU A 226 -9.54 -18.33 -7.03
CA LEU A 226 -8.80 -19.57 -6.74
C LEU A 226 -7.40 -19.56 -7.36
N ARG A 227 -7.18 -18.88 -8.48
CA ARG A 227 -5.87 -18.83 -9.14
C ARG A 227 -4.88 -17.90 -8.49
N VAL A 228 -5.34 -16.72 -8.07
CA VAL A 228 -4.51 -15.78 -7.31
C VAL A 228 -4.28 -16.25 -5.86
N ALA A 229 -4.64 -17.49 -5.54
CA ALA A 229 -4.42 -18.13 -4.25
C ALA A 229 -2.95 -18.38 -3.93
N TYR A 230 -1.99 -17.97 -4.74
CA TYR A 230 -0.60 -17.90 -4.31
C TYR A 230 -0.30 -16.57 -3.59
N VAL A 231 -1.15 -15.55 -3.70
CA VAL A 231 -0.96 -14.20 -3.15
C VAL A 231 -1.55 -14.05 -1.75
N GLY A 232 -0.70 -13.74 -0.75
CA GLY A 232 -1.12 -13.35 0.60
C GLY A 232 -1.35 -14.51 1.60
N ASN A 233 -1.23 -14.17 2.90
CA ASN A 233 -1.25 -15.12 4.02
C ASN A 233 -2.64 -15.23 4.69
N ASP A 234 -3.42 -14.14 4.68
CA ASP A 234 -4.78 -14.11 5.23
C ASP A 234 -5.77 -14.74 4.24
N ARG A 235 -6.45 -15.83 4.65
CA ARG A 235 -7.31 -16.59 3.75
C ARG A 235 -8.72 -16.78 4.27
N VAL A 236 -9.65 -16.37 3.43
CA VAL A 236 -11.06 -16.73 3.51
C VAL A 236 -11.33 -17.78 2.43
N GLU A 237 -11.88 -18.95 2.81
CA GLU A 237 -12.16 -20.04 1.85
C GLU A 237 -13.30 -19.64 0.91
N VAL A 238 -13.17 -19.96 -0.39
CA VAL A 238 -14.26 -19.73 -1.36
C VAL A 238 -15.36 -20.77 -1.11
N PRO A 239 -16.64 -20.36 -0.93
CA PRO A 239 -17.72 -21.30 -0.67
C PRO A 239 -17.88 -22.36 -1.77
N ARG A 240 -18.01 -23.64 -1.37
CA ARG A 240 -18.12 -24.77 -2.32
C ARG A 240 -19.25 -24.62 -3.35
N HIS A 241 -20.37 -24.01 -2.99
CA HIS A 241 -21.51 -23.81 -3.91
C HIS A 241 -21.22 -22.82 -5.05
N LEU A 242 -20.13 -22.03 -4.94
CA LEU A 242 -19.63 -21.12 -5.98
C LEU A 242 -18.53 -21.77 -6.84
N LEU A 243 -18.18 -23.03 -6.58
CA LEU A 243 -17.16 -23.76 -7.33
C LEU A 243 -17.83 -24.66 -8.37
N GLN A 244 -17.23 -24.75 -9.56
CA GLN A 244 -17.76 -25.58 -10.65
C GLN A 244 -17.48 -27.07 -10.42
N MET A 245 -16.24 -27.41 -10.07
CA MET A 245 -15.82 -28.77 -9.80
C MET A 245 -14.76 -28.79 -8.71
N THR A 246 -14.90 -29.69 -7.73
CA THR A 246 -13.99 -29.80 -6.58
C THR A 246 -13.36 -31.19 -6.43
N THR A 247 -13.74 -32.14 -7.28
CA THR A 247 -13.30 -33.54 -7.20
C THR A 247 -12.93 -34.04 -8.59
N ALA A 248 -11.81 -34.76 -8.69
CA ALA A 248 -11.39 -35.35 -9.94
C ALA A 248 -12.29 -36.55 -10.30
N PRO A 249 -12.84 -36.62 -11.53
CA PRO A 249 -13.49 -37.82 -12.06
C PRO A 249 -12.43 -38.90 -12.39
N LEU A 250 -12.85 -40.06 -12.91
CA LEU A 250 -11.91 -41.07 -13.43
C LEU A 250 -11.15 -40.59 -14.69
N LYS A 251 -11.78 -39.72 -15.48
CA LYS A 251 -11.24 -39.08 -16.67
C LYS A 251 -11.93 -37.73 -16.83
N PHE A 252 -11.17 -36.66 -17.09
CA PHE A 252 -11.77 -35.35 -17.37
C PHE A 252 -12.46 -35.33 -18.74
N ALA A 253 -13.53 -34.55 -18.88
CA ALA A 253 -14.20 -34.36 -20.16
C ALA A 253 -13.54 -33.26 -20.99
N SER A 254 -12.89 -32.29 -20.34
CA SER A 254 -12.21 -31.16 -20.98
C SER A 254 -11.02 -30.67 -20.17
N LEU A 255 -10.13 -29.89 -20.81
CA LEU A 255 -9.08 -29.13 -20.11
C LEU A 255 -9.65 -28.13 -19.10
N ALA A 256 -10.83 -27.56 -19.36
CA ALA A 256 -11.49 -26.62 -18.45
C ALA A 256 -11.89 -27.30 -17.13
N ASP A 257 -12.38 -28.54 -17.18
CA ASP A 257 -12.72 -29.33 -15.99
C ASP A 257 -11.47 -29.67 -15.18
N ALA A 258 -10.42 -30.13 -15.86
CA ALA A 258 -9.13 -30.42 -15.24
C ALA A 258 -8.59 -29.18 -14.53
N ARG A 259 -8.65 -28.03 -15.19
CA ARG A 259 -8.23 -26.73 -14.65
C ARG A 259 -9.03 -26.32 -13.42
N CYS A 260 -10.36 -26.44 -13.46
CA CYS A 260 -11.23 -26.08 -12.33
C CYS A 260 -10.86 -26.85 -11.06
N VAL A 261 -10.70 -28.17 -11.19
CA VAL A 261 -10.32 -29.02 -10.05
C VAL A 261 -8.91 -28.67 -9.58
N LEU A 262 -7.94 -28.47 -10.48
CA LEU A 262 -6.57 -28.17 -10.08
C LEU A 262 -6.47 -26.85 -9.31
N TYR A 263 -7.16 -25.79 -9.75
CA TYR A 263 -7.12 -24.51 -9.03
C TYR A 263 -7.76 -24.58 -7.65
N TYR A 264 -8.83 -25.37 -7.50
CA TYR A 264 -9.38 -25.65 -6.19
C TYR A 264 -8.36 -26.39 -5.31
N LEU A 265 -7.70 -27.43 -5.82
CA LEU A 265 -6.68 -28.19 -5.09
C LEU A 265 -5.46 -27.32 -4.71
N VAL A 266 -5.05 -26.40 -5.58
CA VAL A 266 -3.99 -25.44 -5.32
C VAL A 266 -4.40 -24.43 -4.24
N ASP A 267 -5.62 -23.89 -4.28
CA ASP A 267 -6.13 -22.95 -3.26
C ASP A 267 -6.16 -23.58 -1.87
N ILE A 268 -6.69 -24.80 -1.75
CA ILE A 268 -6.70 -25.50 -0.46
C ILE A 268 -5.30 -25.96 -0.05
N GLY A 269 -4.41 -26.23 -1.02
CA GLY A 269 -3.01 -26.58 -0.78
C GLY A 269 -2.24 -25.43 -0.16
N PHE A 270 -2.30 -24.24 -0.77
CA PHE A 270 -1.73 -23.05 -0.15
C PHE A 270 -2.40 -22.74 1.20
N THR A 271 -3.73 -22.87 1.32
CA THR A 271 -4.42 -22.70 2.62
C THR A 271 -3.88 -23.63 3.70
N LEU A 272 -3.56 -24.89 3.36
CA LEU A 272 -2.93 -25.84 4.28
C LEU A 272 -1.50 -25.42 4.62
N ILE A 273 -0.69 -25.04 3.63
CA ILE A 273 0.68 -24.55 3.83
C ILE A 273 0.71 -23.38 4.80
N TYR A 274 -0.16 -22.38 4.61
CA TYR A 274 -0.22 -21.21 5.51
C TYR A 274 -0.70 -21.56 6.92
N LYS A 275 -1.64 -22.50 7.07
CA LYS A 275 -2.07 -23.00 8.39
C LYS A 275 -0.91 -23.72 9.10
N VAL A 276 -0.19 -24.61 8.41
CA VAL A 276 1.00 -25.28 8.95
C VAL A 276 2.07 -24.24 9.34
N LYS A 277 2.28 -23.21 8.52
CA LYS A 277 3.21 -22.11 8.83
C LYS A 277 2.78 -21.32 10.07
N SER A 278 1.51 -20.96 10.19
CA SER A 278 0.97 -20.24 11.35
C SER A 278 1.19 -21.04 12.64
N CYS A 279 0.93 -22.35 12.63
CA CYS A 279 1.19 -23.23 13.76
C CYS A 279 2.69 -23.27 14.14
N ARG A 280 3.61 -23.18 13.17
CA ARG A 280 5.06 -23.15 13.43
C ARG A 280 5.56 -21.83 14.01
N SER A 281 4.90 -20.72 13.67
CA SER A 281 5.29 -19.36 14.10
C SER A 281 4.88 -19.02 15.53
N LYS A 282 3.92 -19.74 16.12
CA LYS A 282 3.56 -19.65 17.54
C LYS A 282 4.69 -20.28 18.35
N GLY A 283 5.47 -19.45 19.07
CA GLY A 283 6.70 -19.85 19.74
C GLY A 283 6.54 -20.93 20.83
N ALA A 284 7.66 -21.35 21.43
CA ALA A 284 7.80 -22.50 22.35
C ALA A 284 6.91 -22.54 23.62
N ASN A 285 6.04 -21.57 23.84
CA ASN A 285 5.18 -21.45 25.03
C ASN A 285 3.69 -21.78 24.77
N GLU A 286 3.26 -22.01 23.52
CA GLU A 286 1.93 -22.52 23.19
C GLU A 286 2.06 -23.92 22.58
N GLU A 287 1.60 -24.96 23.30
CA GLU A 287 1.53 -26.30 22.73
C GLU A 287 0.42 -26.35 21.68
N VAL A 288 0.78 -26.64 20.42
CA VAL A 288 -0.19 -27.05 19.40
C VAL A 288 -0.86 -28.32 19.92
N SER A 289 -2.20 -28.32 20.01
CA SER A 289 -2.93 -29.48 20.51
C SER A 289 -2.73 -30.69 19.58
N ASP A 290 -2.63 -31.90 20.15
CA ASP A 290 -2.57 -33.16 19.38
C ASP A 290 -3.72 -33.28 18.36
N THR A 291 -4.87 -32.68 18.69
CA THR A 291 -6.06 -32.65 17.83
C THR A 291 -5.85 -31.79 16.58
N GLU A 292 -5.19 -30.64 16.70
CA GLU A 292 -4.88 -29.74 15.59
C GLU A 292 -3.83 -30.35 14.66
N GLU A 293 -2.81 -31.01 15.23
CA GLU A 293 -1.80 -31.73 14.45
C GLU A 293 -2.41 -32.90 13.64
N HIS A 294 -3.22 -33.75 14.29
CA HIS A 294 -3.92 -34.83 13.60
C HIS A 294 -4.84 -34.31 12.48
N THR A 295 -5.48 -33.16 12.70
CA THR A 295 -6.33 -32.52 11.70
C THR A 295 -5.52 -32.07 10.48
N LEU A 296 -4.36 -31.42 10.69
CA LEU A 296 -3.48 -30.99 9.60
C LEU A 296 -2.91 -32.17 8.81
N GLN A 297 -2.46 -33.22 9.49
CA GLN A 297 -1.97 -34.44 8.85
C GLN A 297 -3.06 -35.15 8.03
N SER A 298 -4.30 -35.20 8.54
CA SER A 298 -5.44 -35.77 7.82
C SER A 298 -5.76 -34.97 6.55
N ARG A 299 -5.78 -33.63 6.64
CA ARG A 299 -5.99 -32.74 5.49
C ARG A 299 -4.89 -32.88 4.44
N TYR A 300 -3.63 -33.01 4.87
CA TYR A 300 -2.52 -33.27 3.97
C TYR A 300 -2.70 -34.58 3.20
N LYS A 301 -2.91 -35.70 3.90
CA LYS A 301 -3.12 -37.02 3.26
C LYS A 301 -4.28 -37.00 2.29
N HIS A 302 -5.37 -36.32 2.66
CA HIS A 302 -6.51 -36.13 1.77
C HIS A 302 -6.11 -35.36 0.51
N LEU A 303 -5.44 -34.21 0.65
CA LEU A 303 -5.03 -33.39 -0.48
C LEU A 303 -4.05 -34.09 -1.42
N THR A 304 -3.03 -34.77 -0.89
CA THR A 304 -2.07 -35.55 -1.69
C THR A 304 -2.78 -36.64 -2.49
N ARG A 305 -3.78 -37.29 -1.90
CA ARG A 305 -4.62 -38.27 -2.62
C ARG A 305 -5.45 -37.62 -3.71
N GLU A 306 -6.06 -36.46 -3.46
CA GLU A 306 -6.83 -35.75 -4.48
C GLU A 306 -5.95 -35.23 -5.63
N LEU A 307 -4.73 -34.77 -5.35
CA LEU A 307 -3.74 -34.40 -6.37
C LEU A 307 -3.28 -35.61 -7.19
N ALA A 308 -3.13 -36.79 -6.56
CA ALA A 308 -2.86 -38.03 -7.27
C ALA A 308 -4.04 -38.43 -8.16
N ASN A 309 -5.27 -38.40 -7.64
CA ASN A 309 -6.49 -38.68 -8.42
C ASN A 309 -6.61 -37.74 -9.62
N TRP A 310 -6.35 -36.45 -9.40
CA TRP A 310 -6.30 -35.47 -10.47
C TRP A 310 -5.28 -35.85 -11.55
N ARG A 311 -4.07 -36.27 -11.17
CA ARG A 311 -3.03 -36.68 -12.11
C ARG A 311 -3.46 -37.86 -12.98
N HIS A 312 -4.02 -38.90 -12.37
CA HIS A 312 -4.51 -40.08 -13.09
C HIS A 312 -5.63 -39.71 -14.08
N ALA A 313 -6.59 -38.90 -13.64
CA ALA A 313 -7.70 -38.45 -14.46
C ALA A 313 -7.24 -37.55 -15.62
N PHE A 314 -6.20 -36.75 -15.40
CA PHE A 314 -5.60 -35.87 -16.39
C PHE A 314 -4.78 -36.64 -17.42
N GLU A 315 -3.97 -37.61 -16.99
CA GLU A 315 -3.24 -38.51 -17.91
C GLU A 315 -4.21 -39.35 -18.75
N ALA A 316 -5.31 -39.83 -18.16
CA ALA A 316 -6.39 -40.49 -18.90
C ALA A 316 -7.14 -39.55 -19.87
N TYR A 317 -7.14 -38.24 -19.63
CA TYR A 317 -7.64 -37.28 -20.60
C TYR A 317 -6.64 -37.13 -21.76
N LEU A 318 -5.36 -36.87 -21.44
CA LEU A 318 -4.30 -36.66 -22.44
C LEU A 318 -4.09 -37.87 -23.36
N ALA A 319 -4.18 -39.09 -22.84
CA ALA A 319 -3.99 -40.32 -23.62
C ALA A 319 -5.06 -40.53 -24.72
N PHE A 320 -6.21 -39.87 -24.62
CA PHE A 320 -7.35 -40.04 -25.52
C PHE A 320 -7.79 -38.73 -26.20
N SER A 321 -7.04 -37.65 -26.02
CA SER A 321 -7.36 -36.34 -26.59
C SER A 321 -6.32 -35.98 -27.65
N ASP A 322 -6.79 -35.52 -28.80
CA ASP A 322 -5.94 -34.92 -29.82
C ASP A 322 -5.90 -33.42 -29.56
N LEU A 323 -4.81 -32.94 -28.96
CA LEU A 323 -4.68 -31.55 -28.54
C LEU A 323 -3.97 -30.74 -29.63
N ASP A 324 -4.52 -29.58 -29.96
CA ASP A 324 -3.81 -28.61 -30.79
C ASP A 324 -2.63 -27.97 -30.03
N GLY A 325 -1.87 -27.10 -30.70
CA GLY A 325 -0.70 -26.46 -30.09
C GLY A 325 -1.03 -25.64 -28.84
N LEU A 326 -2.19 -24.99 -28.81
CA LEU A 326 -2.61 -24.13 -27.72
C LEU A 326 -3.15 -24.94 -26.53
N ASP A 327 -3.94 -25.97 -26.81
CA ASP A 327 -4.41 -26.92 -25.81
C ASP A 327 -3.24 -27.70 -25.19
N THR A 328 -2.22 -28.01 -25.99
CA THR A 328 -0.97 -28.62 -25.51
C THR A 328 -0.22 -27.66 -24.58
N ARG A 329 -0.10 -26.37 -24.94
CA ARG A 329 0.49 -25.34 -24.05
C ARG A 329 -0.24 -25.29 -22.71
N THR A 330 -1.59 -25.23 -22.74
CA THR A 330 -2.43 -25.24 -21.53
C THR A 330 -2.21 -26.50 -20.69
N ALA A 331 -2.15 -27.67 -21.34
CA ALA A 331 -1.90 -28.93 -20.65
C ALA A 331 -0.52 -28.97 -19.96
N LYS A 332 0.51 -28.37 -20.56
CA LYS A 332 1.84 -28.24 -19.94
C LYS A 332 1.83 -27.31 -18.73
N LEU A 333 1.12 -26.19 -18.78
CA LEU A 333 0.96 -25.30 -17.62
C LEU A 333 0.22 -25.98 -16.46
N LEU A 334 -0.83 -26.76 -16.73
CA LEU A 334 -1.54 -27.53 -15.70
C LEU A 334 -0.64 -28.60 -15.09
N THR A 335 0.13 -29.32 -15.91
CA THR A 335 1.09 -30.32 -15.45
C THR A 335 2.17 -29.69 -14.56
N GLN A 336 2.73 -28.55 -14.99
CA GLN A 336 3.73 -27.81 -14.22
C GLN A 336 3.19 -27.38 -12.85
N ARG A 337 2.00 -26.77 -12.81
CA ARG A 337 1.35 -26.34 -11.56
C ARG A 337 1.05 -27.52 -10.63
N HIS A 338 0.60 -28.65 -11.17
CA HIS A 338 0.37 -29.88 -10.41
C HIS A 338 1.66 -30.40 -9.76
N CYS A 339 2.73 -30.57 -10.55
CA CYS A 339 4.03 -31.01 -10.06
C CYS A 339 4.55 -30.09 -8.95
N LEU A 340 4.50 -28.77 -9.14
CA LEU A 340 4.98 -27.82 -8.12
C LEU A 340 4.13 -27.84 -6.86
N MET A 341 2.82 -28.01 -6.94
CA MET A 341 1.97 -28.12 -5.75
C MET A 341 2.33 -29.35 -4.91
N ILE A 342 2.66 -30.49 -5.54
CA ILE A 342 3.16 -31.67 -4.83
C ILE A 342 4.45 -31.32 -4.08
N VAL A 343 5.42 -30.74 -4.79
CA VAL A 343 6.72 -30.39 -4.17
C VAL A 343 6.53 -29.37 -3.03
N PHE A 344 5.66 -28.37 -3.19
CA PHE A 344 5.36 -27.38 -2.14
C PHE A 344 4.78 -28.02 -0.88
N LEU A 345 3.81 -28.94 -1.03
CA LEU A 345 3.20 -29.61 0.12
C LEU A 345 4.21 -30.46 0.89
N ASP A 346 5.01 -31.25 0.17
CA ASP A 346 6.03 -32.14 0.75
C ASP A 346 7.12 -31.35 1.48
N SER A 347 7.63 -30.30 0.84
CA SER A 347 8.69 -29.46 1.38
C SER A 347 8.25 -28.76 2.66
N MET A 348 7.02 -28.24 2.66
CA MET A 348 6.51 -27.48 3.79
C MET A 348 6.22 -28.36 4.99
N ILE A 349 5.70 -29.57 4.84
CA ILE A 349 5.38 -30.42 6.01
C ILE A 349 6.62 -31.04 6.65
N SER A 350 7.64 -31.35 5.85
CA SER A 350 8.86 -31.99 6.35
C SER A 350 9.71 -31.10 7.26
N GLY A 351 9.61 -29.77 7.10
CA GLY A 351 10.45 -28.81 7.82
C GLY A 351 11.93 -28.86 7.40
N SER A 352 12.26 -29.53 6.29
CA SER A 352 13.61 -29.63 5.74
C SER A 352 13.65 -29.16 4.28
N ASP A 353 14.57 -28.23 3.99
CA ASP A 353 14.75 -27.68 2.63
C ASP A 353 15.24 -28.73 1.63
N TYR A 354 15.74 -29.88 2.09
CA TYR A 354 16.28 -30.95 1.25
C TYR A 354 15.21 -31.91 0.71
N VAL A 355 13.96 -31.79 1.16
CA VAL A 355 12.89 -32.69 0.72
C VAL A 355 12.48 -32.43 -0.73
N CYS A 356 12.62 -31.19 -1.22
CA CYS A 356 12.53 -30.86 -2.64
C CYS A 356 13.40 -31.79 -3.48
N ASP A 357 14.64 -32.02 -3.03
CA ASP A 357 15.64 -32.82 -3.76
C ASP A 357 15.50 -34.33 -3.46
N ARG A 358 14.98 -34.72 -2.30
CA ARG A 358 14.83 -36.13 -1.92
C ARG A 358 13.65 -36.80 -2.65
N ASN A 359 12.50 -36.13 -2.68
CA ASN A 359 11.25 -36.70 -3.19
C ASN A 359 10.75 -36.00 -4.46
N GLY A 360 11.15 -34.75 -4.70
CA GLY A 360 10.57 -33.89 -5.74
C GLY A 360 11.35 -33.79 -7.04
N LEU A 361 12.53 -34.42 -7.19
CA LEU A 361 13.37 -34.23 -8.40
C LEU A 361 12.68 -34.61 -9.71
N CYS A 362 11.86 -35.67 -9.70
CA CYS A 362 11.11 -36.07 -10.88
C CYS A 362 10.08 -34.99 -11.27
N ASP A 363 9.31 -34.50 -10.29
CA ASP A 363 8.33 -33.43 -10.49
C ASP A 363 8.98 -32.10 -10.90
N LEU A 364 10.13 -31.75 -10.31
CA LEU A 364 10.92 -30.58 -10.69
C LEU A 364 11.42 -30.68 -12.13
N SER A 365 11.88 -31.86 -12.57
CA SER A 365 12.29 -32.10 -13.95
C SER A 365 11.11 -31.96 -14.90
N ILE A 366 9.98 -32.63 -14.61
CA ILE A 366 8.75 -32.57 -15.42
C ILE A 366 8.26 -31.13 -15.52
N ALA A 367 8.22 -30.39 -14.40
CA ALA A 367 7.82 -28.98 -14.38
C ALA A 367 8.73 -28.11 -15.26
N THR A 368 10.05 -28.37 -15.24
CA THR A 368 11.02 -27.65 -16.09
C THR A 368 10.89 -28.04 -17.56
N ASP A 369 10.58 -29.30 -17.88
CA ASP A 369 10.32 -29.76 -19.26
C ASP A 369 9.04 -29.11 -19.81
N CYS A 370 8.00 -29.03 -18.99
CA CYS A 370 6.77 -28.31 -19.33
C CYS A 370 7.04 -26.82 -19.58
N ALA A 371 7.82 -26.17 -18.71
CA ALA A 371 8.22 -24.78 -18.88
C ALA A 371 9.01 -24.57 -20.19
N THR A 372 9.91 -25.49 -20.52
CA THR A 372 10.69 -25.45 -21.76
C THR A 372 9.78 -25.47 -22.99
N PHE A 373 8.79 -26.37 -23.00
CA PHE A 373 7.80 -26.41 -24.07
C PHE A 373 7.03 -25.09 -24.19
N VAL A 374 6.53 -24.56 -23.08
CA VAL A 374 5.73 -23.32 -23.07
C VAL A 374 6.55 -22.13 -23.55
N VAL A 375 7.80 -22.00 -23.10
CA VAL A 375 8.71 -20.93 -23.55
C VAL A 375 8.95 -21.00 -25.05
N ASN A 376 9.24 -22.19 -25.59
CA ASN A 376 9.47 -22.36 -27.04
C ASN A 376 8.19 -22.08 -27.83
N TYR A 377 7.06 -22.64 -27.42
CA TYR A 377 5.77 -22.41 -28.06
C TYR A 377 5.42 -20.91 -28.10
N ASP A 378 5.64 -20.20 -27.00
CA ASP A 378 5.35 -18.78 -26.91
C ASP A 378 6.27 -17.94 -27.80
N ASN A 379 7.56 -18.28 -27.86
CA ASN A 379 8.51 -17.60 -28.73
C ASN A 379 8.16 -17.77 -30.21
N ASP A 380 7.62 -18.95 -30.59
CA ASP A 380 7.26 -19.26 -31.97
C ASP A 380 5.90 -18.67 -32.38
N ASN A 381 4.95 -18.54 -31.44
CA ASN A 381 3.54 -18.26 -31.75
C ASN A 381 2.98 -16.96 -31.17
N MET A 382 3.60 -16.37 -30.14
CA MET A 382 3.11 -15.13 -29.51
C MET A 382 3.97 -13.93 -29.94
N GLN A 383 3.33 -12.85 -30.39
CA GLN A 383 4.02 -11.63 -30.81
C GLN A 383 4.02 -10.56 -29.70
N GLY A 384 5.21 -10.13 -29.29
CA GLY A 384 5.44 -8.87 -28.55
C GLY A 384 5.52 -8.99 -27.02
N PRO A 385 6.11 -7.96 -26.37
CA PRO A 385 6.18 -7.87 -24.91
C PRO A 385 4.78 -7.70 -24.32
N SER A 386 4.37 -8.64 -23.48
CA SER A 386 3.01 -8.69 -22.93
C SER A 386 3.03 -8.87 -21.42
N PHE A 387 2.09 -8.19 -20.77
CA PHE A 387 1.71 -8.47 -19.39
C PHE A 387 0.64 -9.55 -19.41
N THR A 388 0.83 -10.63 -18.65
CA THR A 388 -0.22 -11.60 -18.34
C THR A 388 -0.62 -11.45 -16.88
N PHE A 389 -1.92 -11.52 -16.58
CA PHE A 389 -2.41 -11.46 -15.20
C PHE A 389 -1.96 -12.68 -14.36
N GLU A 390 -1.66 -13.80 -15.03
CA GLU A 390 -1.21 -15.04 -14.42
C GLU A 390 0.32 -15.10 -14.26
N SER A 391 0.77 -15.77 -13.19
CA SER A 391 2.13 -16.32 -13.09
C SER A 391 2.15 -17.67 -13.81
N GLU A 392 2.64 -17.69 -15.05
CA GLU A 392 2.60 -18.88 -15.92
C GLU A 392 3.89 -19.70 -15.78
N VAL A 393 5.03 -19.09 -16.09
CA VAL A 393 6.33 -19.74 -16.17
C VAL A 393 7.35 -19.07 -15.25
N VAL A 394 7.39 -17.72 -15.19
CA VAL A 394 8.46 -16.98 -14.50
C VAL A 394 8.51 -17.33 -13.01
N GLY A 395 7.40 -17.22 -12.29
CA GLY A 395 7.33 -17.57 -10.86
C GLY A 395 7.69 -19.03 -10.57
N PRO A 396 7.01 -20.01 -11.22
CA PRO A 396 7.33 -21.43 -11.15
C PRO A 396 8.81 -21.78 -11.39
N VAL A 397 9.39 -21.27 -12.48
CA VAL A 397 10.77 -21.58 -12.89
C VAL A 397 11.79 -20.89 -11.99
N TYR A 398 11.52 -19.66 -11.55
CA TYR A 398 12.31 -18.98 -10.53
C TYR A 398 12.44 -19.84 -9.28
N TRP A 399 11.32 -20.38 -8.81
CA TRP A 399 11.34 -21.23 -7.63
C TRP A 399 12.17 -22.50 -7.83
N ILE A 400 12.05 -23.16 -8.99
CA ILE A 400 12.89 -24.33 -9.32
C ILE A 400 14.37 -23.95 -9.32
N ALA A 401 14.75 -22.83 -9.94
CA ALA A 401 16.13 -22.38 -10.00
C ALA A 401 16.70 -22.09 -8.59
N ALA A 402 15.89 -21.47 -7.73
CA ALA A 402 16.26 -21.11 -6.37
C ALA A 402 16.28 -22.29 -5.38
N LYS A 403 15.40 -23.30 -5.54
CA LYS A 403 15.24 -24.38 -4.55
C LYS A 403 15.79 -25.74 -4.94
N CYS A 404 15.87 -26.07 -6.23
CA CYS A 404 16.42 -27.35 -6.66
C CYS A 404 17.95 -27.30 -6.56
N ARG A 405 18.58 -28.28 -5.91
CA ARG A 405 20.04 -28.36 -5.77
C ARG A 405 20.69 -29.27 -6.80
N GLN A 406 19.89 -29.83 -7.72
CA GLN A 406 20.40 -30.58 -8.85
C GLN A 406 20.87 -29.59 -9.94
N PRO A 407 22.18 -29.53 -10.28
CA PRO A 407 22.73 -28.47 -11.11
C PRO A 407 22.15 -28.38 -12.53
N LEU A 408 21.83 -29.51 -13.16
CA LEU A 408 21.25 -29.55 -14.52
C LEU A 408 19.84 -28.95 -14.54
N ILE A 409 18.98 -29.35 -13.60
CA ILE A 409 17.58 -28.90 -13.52
C ILE A 409 17.53 -27.41 -13.19
N ARG A 410 18.25 -26.98 -12.16
CA ARG A 410 18.20 -25.58 -11.69
C ARG A 410 18.81 -24.61 -12.69
N ARG A 411 19.90 -24.98 -13.39
CA ARG A 411 20.51 -24.14 -14.42
C ARG A 411 19.69 -24.11 -15.70
N ARG A 412 19.01 -25.21 -16.04
CA ARG A 412 18.02 -25.20 -17.13
C ARG A 412 16.86 -24.26 -16.80
N ALA A 413 16.37 -24.29 -15.56
CA ALA A 413 15.37 -23.33 -15.09
C ALA A 413 15.88 -21.88 -15.18
N LEU A 414 17.10 -21.59 -14.71
CA LEU A 414 17.73 -20.27 -14.88
C LEU A 414 17.81 -19.84 -16.36
N GLY A 415 18.19 -20.76 -17.25
CA GLY A 415 18.21 -20.52 -18.70
C GLY A 415 16.86 -20.11 -19.27
N LEU A 416 15.77 -20.74 -18.82
CA LEU A 416 14.41 -20.37 -19.23
C LEU A 416 14.02 -18.97 -18.78
N LEU A 417 14.47 -18.51 -17.60
CA LEU A 417 14.25 -17.13 -17.17
C LEU A 417 14.94 -16.13 -18.10
N TYR A 418 16.20 -16.40 -18.47
CA TYR A 418 16.92 -15.59 -19.45
C TYR A 418 16.27 -15.60 -20.84
N GLU A 419 15.68 -16.71 -21.28
CA GLU A 419 14.89 -16.73 -22.53
C GLU A 419 13.65 -15.85 -22.42
N ARG A 420 12.93 -15.89 -21.29
CA ARG A 420 11.78 -15.02 -21.05
C ARG A 420 12.14 -13.54 -21.02
N GLU A 421 13.29 -13.20 -20.46
CA GLU A 421 13.81 -11.82 -20.41
C GLU A 421 13.94 -11.21 -21.82
N LYS A 422 14.38 -11.98 -22.82
CA LYS A 422 14.53 -11.50 -24.21
C LYS A 422 13.22 -11.01 -24.81
N THR A 423 12.10 -11.57 -24.35
CA THR A 423 10.74 -11.19 -24.80
C THR A 423 10.12 -10.08 -23.96
N ASN A 424 10.83 -9.59 -22.92
CA ASN A 424 10.35 -8.59 -21.96
C ASN A 424 8.96 -8.91 -21.37
N ARG A 425 8.67 -10.21 -21.18
CA ARG A 425 7.38 -10.69 -20.68
C ARG A 425 7.24 -10.44 -19.18
N VAL A 426 6.07 -9.96 -18.77
CA VAL A 426 5.73 -9.71 -17.35
C VAL A 426 4.56 -10.61 -16.98
N GLU A 427 4.72 -11.43 -15.94
CA GLU A 427 3.71 -12.40 -15.53
C GLU A 427 3.24 -12.11 -14.11
N SER A 428 2.03 -11.57 -13.94
CA SER A 428 1.49 -11.08 -12.67
C SER A 428 2.47 -10.10 -11.98
N LEU A 429 2.78 -10.34 -10.71
CA LEU A 429 3.79 -9.60 -9.94
C LEU A 429 5.24 -9.99 -10.29
N THR A 430 5.46 -11.03 -11.08
CA THR A 430 6.81 -11.59 -11.30
C THR A 430 7.54 -10.84 -12.40
N MET A 431 8.53 -10.06 -11.99
CA MET A 431 9.46 -9.38 -12.90
C MET A 431 10.65 -10.26 -13.19
N VAL A 432 10.75 -10.74 -14.43
CA VAL A 432 11.77 -11.71 -14.86
C VAL A 432 13.20 -11.27 -14.52
N ARG A 433 13.53 -9.97 -14.67
CA ARG A 433 14.86 -9.44 -14.37
C ARG A 433 15.28 -9.65 -12.91
N HIS A 434 14.37 -9.36 -11.97
CA HIS A 434 14.61 -9.55 -10.54
C HIS A 434 14.77 -11.04 -10.20
N THR A 435 13.91 -11.88 -10.77
CA THR A 435 13.99 -13.33 -10.53
C THR A 435 15.28 -13.97 -11.04
N ILE A 436 15.84 -13.46 -12.16
CA ILE A 436 17.13 -13.91 -12.68
C ILE A 436 18.24 -13.58 -11.70
N ALA A 437 18.35 -12.31 -11.29
CA ALA A 437 19.41 -11.87 -10.39
C ALA A 437 19.37 -12.62 -9.04
N MET A 438 18.18 -12.85 -8.48
CA MET A 438 17.99 -13.72 -7.32
C MET A 438 18.50 -15.14 -7.53
N ALA A 439 18.00 -15.82 -8.58
CA ALA A 439 18.27 -17.22 -8.81
C ALA A 439 19.76 -17.44 -9.06
N THR A 440 20.38 -16.56 -9.86
CA THR A 440 21.83 -16.54 -10.09
C THR A 440 22.59 -16.45 -8.78
N ARG A 441 22.23 -15.49 -7.90
CA ARG A 441 22.92 -15.31 -6.63
C ARG A 441 22.79 -16.51 -5.69
N VAL A 442 21.60 -17.11 -5.61
CA VAL A 442 21.37 -18.33 -4.81
C VAL A 442 22.22 -19.48 -5.32
N ILE A 443 22.27 -19.67 -6.65
CA ILE A 443 23.08 -20.72 -7.29
C ILE A 443 24.57 -20.50 -7.01
N GLU A 444 25.08 -19.28 -7.17
CA GLU A 444 26.47 -18.94 -6.89
C GLU A 444 26.88 -19.29 -5.47
N ILE A 445 26.06 -18.92 -4.48
CA ILE A 445 26.34 -19.18 -3.06
C ILE A 445 26.29 -20.68 -2.76
N GLU A 446 25.24 -21.38 -3.21
CA GLU A 446 25.07 -22.81 -2.89
C GLU A 446 26.06 -23.72 -3.62
N GLU A 447 26.61 -23.28 -4.75
CA GLU A 447 27.56 -24.06 -5.55
C GLU A 447 29.02 -23.62 -5.38
N GLU A 448 29.30 -22.64 -4.51
CA GLU A 448 30.65 -22.17 -4.21
C GLU A 448 31.53 -23.33 -3.69
N GLY A 449 32.62 -23.62 -4.39
CA GLY A 449 33.56 -24.69 -4.03
C GLY A 449 33.11 -26.12 -4.37
N LEU A 450 32.01 -26.32 -5.10
CA LEU A 450 31.58 -27.65 -5.57
C LEU A 450 32.23 -28.02 -6.92
N GLU A 451 32.66 -29.29 -7.06
CA GLU A 451 33.07 -29.85 -8.35
C GLU A 451 31.83 -30.10 -9.23
N ILE A 452 31.66 -29.26 -10.26
CA ILE A 452 30.51 -29.33 -11.17
C ILE A 452 30.71 -30.45 -12.19
N SER A 453 29.69 -31.29 -12.35
CA SER A 453 29.68 -32.41 -13.29
C SER A 453 29.95 -32.00 -14.76
N ARG A 454 30.73 -32.84 -15.46
CA ARG A 454 31.11 -32.65 -16.88
C ARG A 454 29.86 -32.52 -17.77
N GLY A 455 29.78 -31.46 -18.57
CA GLY A 455 28.66 -31.19 -19.49
C GLY A 455 27.60 -30.20 -18.96
N THR A 456 27.72 -29.77 -17.70
CA THR A 456 26.86 -28.70 -17.15
C THR A 456 27.48 -27.33 -17.42
N LYS A 457 26.73 -26.42 -18.06
CA LYS A 457 27.15 -25.02 -18.32
C LYS A 457 27.48 -24.30 -17.00
N LEU A 458 28.66 -23.69 -16.86
CA LEU A 458 29.09 -23.02 -15.62
C LEU A 458 28.24 -21.76 -15.38
N ILE A 459 28.11 -21.34 -14.11
CA ILE A 459 27.32 -20.14 -13.77
C ILE A 459 27.86 -18.88 -14.46
N GLN A 460 29.19 -18.78 -14.58
CA GLN A 460 29.90 -17.71 -15.30
C GLN A 460 29.57 -17.62 -16.80
N ASP A 461 29.01 -18.69 -17.39
CA ASP A 461 28.64 -18.71 -18.80
C ASP A 461 27.25 -18.08 -19.05
N TYR A 462 26.52 -17.71 -17.99
CA TYR A 462 25.28 -16.93 -18.09
C TYR A 462 25.62 -15.44 -18.08
N PRO A 463 24.96 -14.64 -18.93
CA PRO A 463 25.29 -13.22 -19.06
C PRO A 463 25.00 -12.49 -17.75
N ASN A 464 26.05 -11.95 -17.14
CA ASN A 464 25.94 -11.03 -16.00
C ASN A 464 25.57 -9.64 -16.51
N LYS A 465 24.37 -9.51 -17.11
CA LYS A 465 23.88 -8.20 -17.62
C LYS A 465 23.47 -7.24 -16.51
N TYR A 466 23.38 -7.74 -15.28
CA TYR A 466 22.92 -7.03 -14.10
C TYR A 466 24.08 -6.72 -13.14
N GLU A 467 25.31 -6.66 -13.67
CA GLU A 467 26.59 -6.56 -12.95
C GLU A 467 26.81 -5.23 -12.21
N ILE A 468 25.86 -4.28 -12.28
CA ILE A 468 25.75 -3.15 -11.33
C ILE A 468 25.05 -3.66 -10.06
N ILE A 469 25.64 -4.69 -9.47
CA ILE A 469 25.43 -5.11 -8.09
C ILE A 469 26.84 -5.51 -7.65
N SER A 470 27.68 -4.50 -7.38
CA SER A 470 29.04 -4.67 -6.89
C SER A 470 29.07 -5.57 -5.64
N ARG A 471 30.23 -6.15 -5.29
CA ARG A 471 30.36 -7.02 -4.11
C ARG A 471 29.86 -6.39 -2.79
N GLU A 472 29.80 -5.07 -2.71
CA GLU A 472 29.21 -4.28 -1.61
C GLU A 472 27.70 -4.07 -1.80
N GLU A 473 27.22 -3.82 -3.03
CA GLU A 473 25.79 -3.80 -3.36
C GLU A 473 25.14 -5.19 -3.37
N SER A 474 25.90 -6.30 -3.44
CA SER A 474 25.37 -7.67 -3.45
C SER A 474 24.92 -8.14 -2.07
N CYS A 475 25.31 -7.42 -1.02
CA CYS A 475 24.81 -7.61 0.33
C CYS A 475 23.62 -6.68 0.60
N GLU A 476 23.65 -5.41 0.20
CA GLU A 476 22.52 -4.48 0.37
C GLU A 476 21.33 -4.77 -0.55
N TRP A 477 21.60 -5.08 -1.82
CA TRP A 477 20.59 -5.49 -2.78
C TRP A 477 20.12 -6.91 -2.55
N ALA A 478 20.90 -7.81 -1.93
CA ALA A 478 20.35 -9.08 -1.47
C ALA A 478 19.64 -8.92 -0.13
N GLU A 479 20.06 -8.06 0.80
CA GLU A 479 19.46 -7.95 2.13
C GLU A 479 18.20 -7.08 2.16
N SER A 480 18.15 -5.93 1.47
CA SER A 480 16.90 -5.18 1.27
C SER A 480 15.91 -6.03 0.49
N PHE A 481 16.37 -6.73 -0.55
CA PHE A 481 15.51 -7.57 -1.37
C PHE A 481 15.08 -8.86 -0.64
N LEU A 482 15.90 -9.52 0.18
CA LEU A 482 15.54 -10.74 0.96
C LEU A 482 14.72 -10.39 2.23
N THR A 483 14.90 -9.20 2.80
CA THR A 483 14.07 -8.69 3.93
C THR A 483 12.73 -8.17 3.42
N ASP A 484 12.71 -7.48 2.27
CA ASP A 484 11.51 -7.15 1.50
C ASP A 484 10.85 -8.42 0.93
N GLN A 485 11.55 -9.51 0.72
CA GLN A 485 10.91 -10.77 0.33
C GLN A 485 10.04 -11.34 1.48
N LYS A 486 10.39 -11.10 2.76
CA LYS A 486 9.61 -11.58 3.93
C LYS A 486 8.32 -10.82 4.18
N GLU A 487 8.29 -9.52 3.86
CA GLU A 487 7.10 -8.66 4.07
C GLU A 487 6.44 -8.22 2.76
N GLN A 488 7.22 -7.97 1.72
CA GLN A 488 6.75 -7.49 0.42
C GLN A 488 6.43 -8.65 -0.54
N TRP A 489 7.25 -9.72 -0.63
CA TRP A 489 7.07 -10.90 -1.51
C TRP A 489 6.71 -12.25 -0.83
N PRO A 490 5.70 -12.32 0.05
CA PRO A 490 5.40 -13.54 0.79
C PRO A 490 5.13 -14.74 -0.12
N VAL A 491 4.73 -14.54 -1.38
CA VAL A 491 4.49 -15.64 -2.33
C VAL A 491 5.77 -16.40 -2.71
N LEU A 492 6.80 -15.69 -3.18
CA LEU A 492 8.01 -16.32 -3.70
C LEU A 492 9.06 -16.54 -2.60
N TRP A 493 9.02 -15.71 -1.55
CA TRP A 493 9.81 -15.90 -0.34
C TRP A 493 9.29 -17.00 0.57
N ASP A 494 7.98 -17.16 0.74
CA ASP A 494 7.44 -18.29 1.52
C ASP A 494 7.60 -19.60 0.80
N LEU A 495 7.72 -19.58 -0.52
CA LEU A 495 8.16 -20.74 -1.29
C LEU A 495 9.70 -20.89 -1.20
N GLY A 496 10.45 -19.78 -1.18
CA GLY A 496 11.92 -19.64 -1.30
C GLY A 496 12.75 -19.76 -0.01
N SER A 497 12.17 -19.62 1.17
CA SER A 497 12.86 -19.62 2.46
C SER A 497 11.95 -20.26 3.52
N HIS A 498 12.47 -20.83 4.60
CA HIS A 498 11.75 -21.35 5.79
C HIS A 498 11.69 -22.89 5.99
N CYS A 499 12.86 -23.55 5.99
CA CYS A 499 13.03 -24.81 6.76
C CYS A 499 14.08 -24.70 7.88
N SER A 500 14.33 -23.52 8.44
CA SER A 500 15.36 -23.35 9.48
C SER A 500 14.86 -22.96 10.89
N ASP A 501 13.56 -22.73 11.10
CA ASP A 501 13.02 -22.39 12.42
C ASP A 501 12.11 -23.50 12.96
N VAL A 502 12.63 -24.31 13.90
CA VAL A 502 11.89 -25.39 14.58
C VAL A 502 11.76 -25.08 16.07
N PRO A 503 10.53 -24.90 16.58
CA PRO A 503 10.17 -25.24 17.96
C PRO A 503 9.86 -26.74 18.09
N THR A 504 10.30 -27.31 19.20
CA THR A 504 10.85 -28.66 19.34
C THR A 504 9.85 -29.77 19.72
N LYS A 505 8.70 -29.91 19.05
CA LYS A 505 7.80 -31.06 19.33
C LYS A 505 7.38 -31.92 18.13
N LEU A 506 7.14 -31.36 16.94
CA LEU A 506 6.79 -32.19 15.76
C LEU A 506 7.97 -33.00 15.17
N ALA A 507 9.22 -32.66 15.48
CA ALA A 507 10.41 -33.26 14.86
C ALA A 507 10.94 -34.54 15.54
N ARG A 508 10.38 -34.96 16.69
CA ARG A 508 10.93 -36.10 17.46
C ARG A 508 10.70 -37.46 16.80
N ILE A 509 9.67 -37.61 15.96
CA ILE A 509 9.38 -38.88 15.28
C ILE A 509 10.27 -39.06 14.04
N THR A 510 10.65 -37.97 13.36
CA THR A 510 11.41 -38.02 12.10
C THR A 510 12.92 -38.03 12.31
N ALA A 511 13.47 -37.27 13.28
CA ALA A 511 14.92 -37.25 13.52
C ALA A 511 15.47 -38.59 14.06
N VAL A 512 14.70 -39.29 14.89
CA VAL A 512 15.03 -40.64 15.38
C VAL A 512 14.90 -41.67 14.27
N ARG A 513 13.95 -41.48 13.35
CA ARG A 513 13.75 -42.36 12.20
C ARG A 513 14.81 -42.14 11.12
N GLU A 514 15.24 -40.90 10.88
CA GLU A 514 16.32 -40.58 9.93
C GLU A 514 17.69 -41.03 10.42
N GLN A 515 18.00 -40.88 11.71
CA GLN A 515 19.23 -41.45 12.27
C GLN A 515 19.23 -42.98 12.25
N LYS A 516 18.06 -43.60 12.46
CA LYS A 516 17.91 -45.06 12.41
C LYS A 516 17.92 -45.61 10.99
N GLU A 517 17.26 -44.96 10.03
CA GLU A 517 17.25 -45.36 8.61
C GLU A 517 18.61 -45.07 7.92
N LEU A 518 19.32 -44.02 8.33
CA LEU A 518 20.69 -43.75 7.88
C LEU A 518 21.67 -44.79 8.46
N ALA A 519 21.54 -45.14 9.74
CA ALA A 519 22.33 -46.20 10.37
C ALA A 519 22.01 -47.60 9.78
N GLU A 520 20.73 -47.89 9.52
CA GLU A 520 20.29 -49.15 8.90
C GLU A 520 20.64 -49.23 7.41
N GLY A 521 20.61 -48.12 6.67
CA GLY A 521 21.01 -48.06 5.26
C GLY A 521 22.52 -48.21 5.06
N LEU A 522 23.32 -47.60 5.94
CA LEU A 522 24.77 -47.80 6.01
C LEU A 522 25.14 -49.23 6.41
N ALA A 523 24.35 -49.87 7.28
CA ALA A 523 24.54 -51.28 7.67
C ALA A 523 24.10 -52.28 6.59
N ARG A 524 23.24 -51.90 5.63
CA ARG A 524 22.69 -52.79 4.58
C ARG A 524 23.37 -52.65 3.21
N GLY A 525 24.49 -51.94 3.11
CA GLY A 525 25.31 -51.91 1.89
C GLY A 525 24.61 -51.29 0.69
N TRP A 526 24.01 -50.10 0.86
CA TRP A 526 23.38 -49.38 -0.25
C TRP A 526 24.37 -49.11 -1.41
N PRO A 527 23.97 -49.27 -2.69
CA PRO A 527 24.87 -49.15 -3.84
C PRO A 527 25.40 -47.72 -4.00
N ARG A 528 26.70 -47.59 -4.27
CA ARG A 528 27.49 -46.35 -4.35
C ARG A 528 27.05 -45.35 -5.43
N GLU A 529 26.11 -45.67 -6.30
CA GLU A 529 25.73 -44.85 -7.47
C GLU A 529 24.61 -43.83 -7.20
N ARG A 530 24.02 -43.82 -5.99
CA ARG A 530 23.09 -42.76 -5.52
C ARG A 530 23.69 -41.79 -4.50
N LEU A 531 25.01 -41.80 -4.32
CA LEU A 531 25.74 -41.01 -3.32
C LEU A 531 27.02 -40.40 -3.91
N ILE A 532 26.86 -39.30 -4.63
CA ILE A 532 27.94 -38.33 -4.96
C ILE A 532 27.23 -36.96 -4.83
N TRP A 533 27.40 -36.13 -3.80
CA TRP A 533 28.62 -35.53 -3.21
C TRP A 533 28.34 -35.15 -1.71
N PRO A 534 29.38 -34.89 -0.87
CA PRO A 534 29.41 -35.24 0.54
C PRO A 534 29.13 -34.06 1.49
N TYR A 535 28.95 -34.43 2.76
CA TYR A 535 28.86 -33.54 3.91
C TYR A 535 30.06 -32.61 4.04
N GLY A 536 29.81 -31.30 3.92
CA GLY A 536 30.63 -30.22 4.46
C GLY A 536 29.84 -29.46 5.52
N ILE A 537 29.62 -30.08 6.68
CA ILE A 537 29.18 -29.33 7.87
C ILE A 537 30.43 -28.63 8.41
N THR A 538 30.74 -27.44 7.90
CA THR A 538 31.51 -26.44 8.66
C THR A 538 30.55 -25.64 9.52
N LYS A 539 31.12 -25.10 10.59
CA LYS A 539 30.50 -24.53 11.79
C LYS A 539 29.78 -23.19 11.54
N GLU A 540 29.29 -22.95 10.32
CA GLU A 540 28.71 -21.70 9.83
C GLU A 540 27.19 -21.75 9.62
N ARG A 541 26.52 -22.85 9.98
CA ARG A 541 25.04 -22.83 10.12
C ARG A 541 24.52 -21.98 11.29
N ARG A 542 25.42 -21.41 12.11
CA ARG A 542 25.09 -20.29 13.02
C ARG A 542 24.91 -18.96 12.29
N VAL A 543 25.28 -18.82 11.02
CA VAL A 543 25.13 -17.54 10.30
C VAL A 543 23.69 -17.33 9.78
N LEU A 544 22.88 -18.38 9.65
CA LEU A 544 21.46 -18.24 9.24
C LEU A 544 20.44 -18.46 10.37
N SER A 545 20.87 -18.91 11.55
CA SER A 545 19.99 -19.11 12.72
C SER A 545 20.47 -18.42 14.02
N VAL A 546 21.69 -17.88 14.06
CA VAL A 546 22.18 -16.98 15.14
C VAL A 546 22.35 -15.53 14.66
N VAL A 547 22.05 -15.23 13.39
CA VAL A 547 21.77 -13.86 12.92
C VAL A 547 20.26 -13.53 12.96
N VAL A 548 19.39 -14.53 13.13
CA VAL A 548 17.92 -14.34 13.20
C VAL A 548 17.40 -13.96 14.61
N LYS A 549 18.31 -13.69 15.54
CA LYS A 549 18.07 -12.82 16.70
C LYS A 549 19.24 -11.88 16.92
N LYS A 550 19.57 -11.06 15.92
CA LYS A 550 20.15 -9.74 16.14
C LYS A 550 20.15 -8.96 14.83
N HIS A 551 19.28 -7.95 14.80
CA HIS A 551 19.28 -6.79 13.92
C HIS A 551 19.18 -7.12 12.42
N THR A 552 18.01 -6.86 11.85
CA THR A 552 17.78 -6.88 10.39
C THR A 552 18.81 -5.97 9.70
N ALA A 553 19.10 -6.18 8.41
CA ALA A 553 19.95 -5.24 7.68
C ALA A 553 19.29 -3.86 7.55
N ASP A 554 17.96 -3.80 7.61
CA ASP A 554 17.25 -2.56 7.91
C ASP A 554 17.59 -2.10 9.33
N ASP A 555 17.58 -2.90 10.40
CA ASP A 555 18.13 -2.48 11.70
C ASP A 555 19.65 -2.22 11.68
N LEU A 556 20.43 -2.60 10.65
CA LEU A 556 21.88 -2.32 10.53
C LEU A 556 22.21 -1.14 9.61
N TRP A 557 21.36 -0.84 8.61
CA TRP A 557 21.33 0.38 7.82
C TRP A 557 20.46 1.46 8.44
N LEU A 558 19.54 1.10 9.35
CA LEU A 558 18.84 1.95 10.31
C LEU A 558 19.61 2.02 11.65
N ASP A 559 20.54 1.10 11.94
CA ASP A 559 21.60 1.34 12.94
C ASP A 559 22.75 2.18 12.34
N LYS A 560 22.93 2.22 11.01
CA LYS A 560 23.96 3.08 10.35
C LYS A 560 23.43 4.40 9.79
N MET A 561 22.20 4.45 9.26
CA MET A 561 21.49 5.67 8.90
C MET A 561 20.64 6.09 10.09
N SER A 562 20.82 7.33 10.48
CA SER A 562 20.07 7.92 11.56
C SER A 562 18.57 7.63 11.49
N LYS A 563 17.98 7.31 12.64
CA LYS A 563 16.53 7.27 12.90
C LYS A 563 15.83 8.52 12.40
N LEU A 564 16.52 9.64 12.27
CA LEU A 564 15.98 10.88 11.74
C LEU A 564 15.39 10.73 10.33
N PHE A 565 15.94 9.84 9.51
CA PHE A 565 15.52 9.64 8.11
C PHE A 565 14.62 8.42 7.91
N GLN A 566 14.25 7.76 9.00
CA GLN A 566 13.47 6.54 8.96
C GLN A 566 11.98 6.84 9.10
N PRO A 567 11.11 5.98 8.56
CA PRO A 567 9.68 6.12 8.78
C PRO A 567 9.29 6.07 10.25
N LEU A 568 8.21 6.77 10.60
CA LEU A 568 7.58 6.71 11.91
C LEU A 568 6.07 6.85 11.73
N GLU A 569 5.31 5.93 12.31
CA GLU A 569 3.87 6.10 12.42
C GLU A 569 3.54 7.01 13.61
N VAL A 570 2.86 8.12 13.34
CA VAL A 570 2.41 9.08 14.35
C VAL A 570 0.92 9.30 14.17
N ALA A 571 0.11 8.82 15.11
CA ALA A 571 -1.33 9.13 15.15
C ALA A 571 -2.10 8.81 13.83
N GLY A 572 -1.71 7.74 13.12
CA GLY A 572 -2.29 7.37 11.81
C GLY A 572 -1.63 8.03 10.59
N CYS A 573 -0.70 8.96 10.79
CA CYS A 573 0.16 9.51 9.74
C CYS A 573 1.41 8.63 9.57
N TYR A 574 1.63 8.10 8.36
CA TYR A 574 2.83 7.33 8.04
C TYR A 574 3.93 8.26 7.52
N LEU A 575 4.76 8.77 8.44
CA LEU A 575 5.83 9.69 8.10
C LEU A 575 6.97 8.94 7.43
N LYS A 576 7.63 9.57 6.45
CA LYS A 576 8.80 8.98 5.75
C LYS A 576 10.13 9.38 6.37
N HIS A 577 10.11 10.33 7.31
CA HIS A 577 11.23 10.76 8.13
C HIS A 577 10.72 11.34 9.45
N ARG A 578 11.60 11.48 10.45
CA ARG A 578 11.24 11.94 11.80
C ARG A 578 11.50 13.43 12.02
N MET A 579 11.47 14.22 10.95
CA MET A 579 11.56 15.68 10.98
C MET A 579 10.18 16.29 10.79
N VAL A 580 9.76 17.15 11.70
CA VAL A 580 8.43 17.78 11.76
C VAL A 580 8.57 19.29 11.69
N MET A 581 7.70 19.97 10.94
CA MET A 581 7.68 21.43 10.94
C MET A 581 6.99 21.95 12.21
N ALA A 582 7.70 22.78 12.96
CA ALA A 582 7.14 23.41 14.15
C ALA A 582 5.98 24.34 13.80
N PRO A 583 5.05 24.55 14.74
CA PRO A 583 4.05 25.60 14.62
C PRO A 583 4.74 26.96 14.79
N LEU A 584 4.58 27.82 13.78
CA LEU A 584 5.32 29.07 13.65
C LEU A 584 4.35 30.20 13.30
N THR A 585 3.99 31.06 14.24
CA THR A 585 3.15 32.24 13.96
C THR A 585 3.81 33.16 12.96
N ARG A 586 3.15 33.48 11.83
CA ARG A 586 3.73 34.32 10.78
C ARG A 586 2.94 35.58 10.46
N PHE A 587 1.72 35.81 10.94
CA PHE A 587 0.99 37.06 10.68
C PHE A 587 0.59 37.28 9.20
N ARG A 588 0.34 36.21 8.45
CA ARG A 588 0.00 36.27 7.00
C ARG A 588 -1.49 36.05 6.69
N ALA A 589 -2.34 35.94 7.72
CA ALA A 589 -3.78 35.89 7.52
C ALA A 589 -4.34 37.30 7.26
N GLU A 590 -5.48 37.33 6.58
CA GLU A 590 -6.24 38.55 6.34
C GLU A 590 -6.72 39.21 7.64
N ASP A 591 -7.24 40.44 7.55
CA ASP A 591 -7.75 41.18 8.70
C ASP A 591 -8.98 40.52 9.35
N ASN A 592 -9.68 39.66 8.60
CA ASN A 592 -10.74 38.78 9.08
C ASN A 592 -10.26 37.37 9.48
N TYR A 593 -8.94 37.20 9.65
CA TYR A 593 -8.29 35.97 10.11
C TYR A 593 -8.43 34.78 9.13
N VAL A 594 -8.82 35.02 7.89
CA VAL A 594 -8.88 34.01 6.84
C VAL A 594 -7.46 33.75 6.31
N PRO A 595 -7.02 32.47 6.21
CA PRO A 595 -5.77 32.12 5.54
C PRO A 595 -5.73 32.62 4.08
N THR A 596 -4.55 33.06 3.64
CA THR A 596 -4.34 33.63 2.30
C THR A 596 -3.74 32.63 1.32
N ASP A 597 -3.78 32.93 0.02
CA ASP A 597 -3.12 32.11 -1.01
C ASP A 597 -1.60 31.96 -0.77
N MET A 598 -0.94 32.99 -0.24
CA MET A 598 0.47 32.90 0.14
C MET A 598 0.70 31.88 1.26
N MET A 599 -0.25 31.73 2.20
CA MET A 599 -0.17 30.71 3.24
C MET A 599 -0.29 29.30 2.63
N LYS A 600 -1.16 29.11 1.64
CA LYS A 600 -1.25 27.86 0.86
C LYS A 600 0.07 27.52 0.18
N GLU A 601 0.68 28.48 -0.51
CA GLU A 601 2.00 28.28 -1.14
C GLU A 601 3.07 27.95 -0.09
N TYR A 602 3.10 28.68 1.03
CA TYR A 602 4.04 28.47 2.13
C TYR A 602 4.03 27.04 2.69
N TYR A 603 2.85 26.49 3.00
CA TYR A 603 2.74 25.11 3.49
C TYR A 603 2.98 24.08 2.37
N THR A 604 2.54 24.36 1.14
CA THR A 604 2.78 23.49 -0.03
C THR A 604 4.27 23.31 -0.33
N GLN A 605 5.05 24.39 -0.24
CA GLN A 605 6.50 24.34 -0.38
C GLN A 605 7.16 23.46 0.68
N ARG A 606 6.64 23.49 1.91
CA ARG A 606 7.21 22.77 3.07
C ARG A 606 6.76 21.33 3.16
N ALA A 607 5.73 20.97 2.40
CA ALA A 607 5.32 19.61 2.10
C ALA A 607 6.09 18.96 0.93
N SER A 608 7.14 19.62 0.41
CA SER A 608 7.86 19.22 -0.81
C SER A 608 8.49 17.82 -0.78
N VAL A 609 8.84 17.32 0.41
CA VAL A 609 9.30 15.94 0.63
C VAL A 609 8.11 15.11 1.13
N PRO A 610 7.67 14.07 0.37
CA PRO A 610 6.51 13.26 0.76
C PRO A 610 6.67 12.59 2.13
N GLY A 611 5.57 12.46 2.86
CA GLY A 611 5.56 11.89 4.22
C GLY A 611 6.09 12.85 5.29
N THR A 612 6.09 14.16 5.03
CA THR A 612 6.42 15.19 6.03
C THR A 612 5.18 15.46 6.90
N LEU A 613 5.38 15.63 8.21
CA LEU A 613 4.37 16.19 9.10
C LEU A 613 4.61 17.69 9.31
N LEU A 614 3.57 18.48 9.09
CA LEU A 614 3.55 19.91 9.37
C LEU A 614 2.61 20.18 10.55
N ILE A 615 2.99 21.08 11.46
CA ILE A 615 2.08 21.65 12.44
C ILE A 615 1.84 23.10 12.03
N SER A 616 0.58 23.48 11.86
CA SER A 616 0.22 24.82 11.42
C SER A 616 0.70 25.87 12.42
N GLU A 617 0.77 27.12 11.99
CA GLU A 617 0.87 28.22 12.92
C GLU A 617 -0.27 28.22 13.95
N GLY A 618 -0.03 28.83 15.11
CA GLY A 618 -1.03 28.95 16.16
C GLY A 618 -2.31 29.56 15.59
N THR A 619 -3.41 28.85 15.70
CA THR A 619 -4.69 29.19 15.08
C THR A 619 -5.72 29.51 16.16
N GLN A 620 -6.32 30.69 16.07
CA GLN A 620 -7.23 31.21 17.08
C GLN A 620 -8.60 30.50 16.98
N ILE A 621 -9.16 30.10 18.13
CA ILE A 621 -10.26 29.13 18.18
C ILE A 621 -11.65 29.76 18.13
N SER A 622 -11.80 31.03 18.52
CA SER A 622 -13.09 31.72 18.57
C SER A 622 -12.93 33.24 18.61
N GLU A 623 -14.01 33.97 18.29
CA GLU A 623 -14.04 35.44 18.39
C GLU A 623 -13.84 35.93 19.83
N ARG A 624 -14.36 35.20 20.83
CA ARG A 624 -14.24 35.60 22.24
C ARG A 624 -12.80 35.48 22.78
N THR A 625 -12.03 34.53 22.24
CA THR A 625 -10.65 34.24 22.66
C THR A 625 -9.60 34.96 21.82
N LEU A 626 -10.05 35.76 20.85
CA LEU A 626 -9.21 36.49 19.91
C LEU A 626 -8.23 37.40 20.65
N GLY A 627 -6.93 37.22 20.38
CA GLY A 627 -5.85 37.88 21.09
C GLY A 627 -4.88 38.64 20.22
N ILE A 628 -4.82 38.39 18.90
CA ILE A 628 -3.85 39.05 18.02
C ILE A 628 -4.31 39.15 16.56
N ARG A 629 -3.89 40.20 15.85
CA ARG A 629 -4.23 40.45 14.43
C ARG A 629 -3.43 39.57 13.47
N ASN A 630 -3.98 39.34 12.27
CA ASN A 630 -3.32 38.70 11.13
C ASN A 630 -2.80 37.27 11.37
N VAL A 631 -3.22 36.62 12.46
CA VAL A 631 -3.03 35.20 12.75
C VAL A 631 -4.31 34.45 12.38
N PRO A 632 -4.25 33.29 11.71
CA PRO A 632 -5.46 32.63 11.21
C PRO A 632 -6.42 32.20 12.33
N GLY A 633 -7.71 32.12 11.98
CA GLY A 633 -8.79 31.58 12.81
C GLY A 633 -9.33 30.24 12.30
N ILE A 634 -10.17 29.58 13.10
CA ILE A 634 -10.89 28.34 12.71
C ILE A 634 -12.32 28.24 13.27
N TRP A 635 -13.06 29.36 13.33
CA TRP A 635 -14.45 29.38 13.81
C TRP A 635 -15.47 29.69 12.71
N SER A 636 -15.07 30.40 11.65
CA SER A 636 -15.98 30.83 10.59
C SER A 636 -15.93 29.93 9.35
N PRO A 637 -17.02 29.83 8.58
CA PRO A 637 -17.03 29.05 7.34
C PRO A 637 -15.95 29.46 6.32
N ALA A 638 -15.65 30.76 6.23
CA ALA A 638 -14.62 31.27 5.33
C ALA A 638 -13.21 30.82 5.74
N GLN A 639 -12.93 30.79 7.04
CA GLN A 639 -11.67 30.28 7.57
C GLN A 639 -11.51 28.78 7.31
N ILE A 640 -12.57 27.99 7.56
CA ILE A 640 -12.59 26.54 7.33
C ILE A 640 -12.34 26.24 5.83
N ALA A 641 -13.02 26.95 4.94
CA ALA A 641 -12.86 26.78 3.50
C ALA A 641 -11.43 27.10 3.03
N ALA A 642 -10.85 28.22 3.49
CA ALA A 642 -9.49 28.60 3.14
C ALA A 642 -8.44 27.63 3.71
N TRP A 643 -8.61 27.17 4.96
CA TRP A 643 -7.76 26.12 5.53
C TRP A 643 -7.85 24.81 4.74
N ARG A 644 -9.04 24.45 4.24
CA ARG A 644 -9.22 23.27 3.40
C ARG A 644 -8.41 23.30 2.12
N GLU A 645 -8.29 24.45 1.48
CA GLU A 645 -7.41 24.57 0.31
C GLU A 645 -5.93 24.31 0.66
N ILE A 646 -5.51 24.72 1.86
CA ILE A 646 -4.14 24.50 2.36
C ILE A 646 -3.91 23.02 2.66
N THR A 647 -4.83 22.38 3.39
CA THR A 647 -4.71 20.96 3.75
C THR A 647 -4.76 20.07 2.50
N ASP A 648 -5.67 20.33 1.56
CA ASP A 648 -5.76 19.63 0.27
C ASP A 648 -4.44 19.76 -0.52
N ALA A 649 -3.80 20.94 -0.52
CA ALA A 649 -2.53 21.15 -1.21
C ALA A 649 -1.35 20.40 -0.55
N VAL A 650 -1.32 20.32 0.77
CA VAL A 650 -0.34 19.53 1.53
C VAL A 650 -0.55 18.03 1.29
N HIS A 651 -1.79 17.56 1.34
CA HIS A 651 -2.15 16.15 1.09
C HIS A 651 -1.85 15.73 -0.35
N ALA A 652 -2.01 16.62 -1.33
CA ALA A 652 -1.63 16.38 -2.72
C ALA A 652 -0.13 16.14 -2.92
N LYS A 653 0.72 16.56 -1.97
CA LYS A 653 2.16 16.26 -1.92
C LYS A 653 2.49 14.94 -1.18
N GLY A 654 1.48 14.22 -0.68
CA GLY A 654 1.66 13.01 0.10
C GLY A 654 2.19 13.27 1.52
N SER A 655 1.95 14.46 2.06
CA SER A 655 2.37 14.90 3.40
C SER A 655 1.15 15.14 4.29
N TYR A 656 1.37 15.42 5.57
CA TYR A 656 0.33 15.54 6.60
C TYR A 656 0.41 16.91 7.28
N ILE A 657 -0.72 17.40 7.81
CA ILE A 657 -0.78 18.67 8.54
C ILE A 657 -1.75 18.61 9.72
N TRP A 658 -1.29 19.12 10.86
CA TRP A 658 -2.06 19.24 12.11
C TRP A 658 -2.32 20.70 12.44
N CYS A 659 -3.52 21.00 12.96
CA CYS A 659 -3.90 22.36 13.33
C CYS A 659 -3.50 22.66 14.78
N GLN A 660 -2.67 23.68 15.01
CA GLN A 660 -2.37 24.11 16.37
C GLN A 660 -3.46 25.05 16.90
N LEU A 661 -4.23 24.60 17.91
CA LEU A 661 -5.27 25.38 18.56
C LEU A 661 -4.68 26.27 19.66
N TRP A 662 -4.94 27.57 19.56
CA TRP A 662 -4.24 28.58 20.35
C TRP A 662 -5.17 29.61 21.01
N VAL A 663 -5.00 29.81 22.31
CA VAL A 663 -5.65 30.88 23.10
C VAL A 663 -4.58 31.61 23.91
N LEU A 664 -4.40 32.91 23.65
CA LEU A 664 -3.30 33.68 24.23
C LEU A 664 -3.45 33.96 25.73
N GLY A 665 -4.69 34.02 26.24
CA GLY A 665 -4.95 34.39 27.63
C GLY A 665 -4.35 35.76 27.96
N ARG A 666 -3.58 35.85 29.05
CA ARG A 666 -2.94 37.10 29.49
C ARG A 666 -1.91 37.70 28.53
N ALA A 667 -1.51 36.96 27.50
CA ALA A 667 -0.59 37.42 26.46
C ALA A 667 -1.30 38.12 25.28
N SER A 668 -2.63 38.27 25.34
CA SER A 668 -3.41 38.91 24.28
C SER A 668 -3.02 40.38 24.11
N ASN A 669 -2.98 40.86 22.87
CA ASN A 669 -2.69 42.26 22.56
C ASN A 669 -3.75 43.19 23.21
N PRO A 670 -3.35 44.10 24.11
CA PRO A 670 -4.30 44.90 24.89
C PRO A 670 -5.05 45.91 24.03
N THR A 671 -4.41 46.47 23.00
CA THR A 671 -5.04 47.40 22.07
C THR A 671 -6.18 46.74 21.31
N LEU A 672 -5.92 45.56 20.72
CA LEU A 672 -6.93 44.80 20.00
C LEU A 672 -8.11 44.41 20.92
N ARG A 673 -7.79 43.95 22.13
CA ARG A 673 -8.80 43.54 23.11
C ARG A 673 -9.73 44.70 23.48
N SER A 674 -9.16 45.87 23.73
CA SER A 674 -9.91 47.10 23.98
C SER A 674 -10.78 47.52 22.78
N GLU A 675 -10.23 47.50 21.56
CA GLU A 675 -10.96 47.82 20.33
C GLU A 675 -12.17 46.90 20.09
N LEU A 676 -12.07 45.63 20.49
CA LEU A 676 -13.15 44.65 20.39
C LEU A 676 -14.12 44.69 21.60
N GLY A 677 -13.84 45.50 22.62
CA GLY A 677 -14.61 45.51 23.86
C GLY A 677 -14.51 44.21 24.65
N LEU A 678 -13.38 43.51 24.56
CA LEU A 678 -13.14 42.22 25.21
C LEU A 678 -12.09 42.34 26.33
N ASP A 679 -12.36 41.75 27.48
CA ASP A 679 -11.42 41.70 28.60
C ASP A 679 -10.34 40.63 28.38
N ILE A 680 -9.06 41.02 28.36
CA ILE A 680 -8.04 40.53 29.32
C ILE A 680 -8.22 39.21 30.09
N LEU A 681 -8.52 38.02 29.57
CA LEU A 681 -8.71 36.82 30.42
C LEU A 681 -7.43 36.08 30.85
N GLY A 682 -7.43 35.54 32.08
CA GLY A 682 -6.42 34.63 32.61
C GLY A 682 -6.87 33.89 33.89
N PRO A 683 -6.08 32.94 34.42
CA PRO A 683 -6.45 32.18 35.62
C PRO A 683 -6.48 33.04 36.89
N SER A 684 -5.63 34.07 36.96
CA SER A 684 -5.52 35.01 38.09
C SER A 684 -5.03 36.37 37.58
N PRO A 685 -5.24 37.48 38.34
CA PRO A 685 -4.86 38.83 37.92
C PRO A 685 -3.35 39.06 38.03
N ILE A 686 -2.57 38.41 37.15
CA ILE A 686 -1.12 38.52 37.06
C ILE A 686 -0.74 38.85 35.63
N ALA A 687 -0.14 40.03 35.41
CA ALA A 687 0.29 40.51 34.10
C ALA A 687 1.36 39.60 33.45
N SER A 688 1.40 39.59 32.11
CA SER A 688 2.40 38.86 31.31
C SER A 688 3.79 39.50 31.34
N SER A 689 3.86 40.82 31.55
CA SER A 689 5.07 41.61 31.76
C SER A 689 4.72 42.86 32.58
N PRO A 690 5.71 43.59 33.13
CA PRO A 690 5.45 44.76 33.97
C PRO A 690 4.56 45.84 33.33
N ASP A 691 4.68 46.03 32.02
CA ASP A 691 3.95 47.06 31.27
C ASP A 691 2.62 46.54 30.66
N HIS A 692 2.28 45.26 30.86
CA HIS A 692 1.07 44.66 30.34
C HIS A 692 -0.09 44.81 31.34
N PRO A 693 -1.33 45.09 30.89
CA PRO A 693 -2.47 45.17 31.81
C PRO A 693 -2.73 43.83 32.52
N LEU A 694 -3.23 43.94 33.75
CA LEU A 694 -3.68 42.79 34.53
C LEU A 694 -4.83 42.09 33.79
N PRO A 695 -4.77 40.77 33.64
CA PRO A 695 -5.92 40.02 33.17
C PRO A 695 -7.01 40.01 34.25
N ARG A 696 -8.28 39.99 33.83
CA ARG A 696 -9.40 39.58 34.67
C ARG A 696 -9.34 38.07 34.90
N GLU A 697 -9.52 37.68 36.16
CA GLU A 697 -9.67 36.29 36.54
C GLU A 697 -10.93 35.69 35.89
N MET A 698 -10.77 34.55 35.21
CA MET A 698 -11.89 33.85 34.57
C MET A 698 -12.83 33.26 35.62
N SER A 699 -14.14 33.40 35.39
CA SER A 699 -15.18 32.69 36.12
C SER A 699 -15.28 31.22 35.70
N GLU A 700 -15.93 30.38 36.51
CA GLU A 700 -16.23 28.99 36.16
C GLU A 700 -16.96 28.88 34.82
N ALA A 701 -17.93 29.75 34.56
CA ALA A 701 -18.69 29.75 33.31
C ALA A 701 -17.78 30.03 32.10
N GLU A 702 -16.92 31.04 32.19
CA GLU A 702 -15.97 31.38 31.11
C GLU A 702 -14.95 30.27 30.87
N ILE A 703 -14.53 29.55 31.92
CA ILE A 703 -13.66 28.37 31.78
C ILE A 703 -14.36 27.29 30.95
N GLN A 704 -15.62 26.98 31.26
CA GLN A 704 -16.41 26.01 30.49
C GLN A 704 -16.65 26.45 29.04
N GLU A 705 -16.93 27.73 28.82
CA GLU A 705 -17.12 28.27 27.47
C GLU A 705 -15.86 28.15 26.62
N VAL A 706 -14.68 28.42 27.18
CA VAL A 706 -13.42 28.26 26.45
C VAL A 706 -13.12 26.78 26.16
N ILE A 707 -13.43 25.86 27.08
CA ILE A 707 -13.33 24.41 26.81
C ILE A 707 -14.22 24.01 25.62
N GLU A 708 -15.44 24.55 25.55
CA GLU A 708 -16.37 24.33 24.44
C GLU A 708 -15.85 24.93 23.12
N ASP A 709 -15.25 26.13 23.17
CA ASP A 709 -14.61 26.72 21.99
C ASP A 709 -13.49 25.84 21.44
N TYR A 710 -12.68 25.20 22.30
CA TYR A 710 -11.65 24.25 21.87
C TYR A 710 -12.27 23.03 21.17
N ARG A 711 -13.37 22.49 21.72
CA ARG A 711 -14.11 21.37 21.12
C ARG A 711 -14.61 21.72 19.72
N ILE A 712 -15.25 22.88 19.58
CA ILE A 712 -15.78 23.37 18.30
C ILE A 712 -14.66 23.60 17.29
N ALA A 713 -13.56 24.25 17.71
CA ALA A 713 -12.41 24.49 16.85
C ALA A 713 -11.75 23.19 16.38
N ALA A 714 -11.68 22.16 17.23
CA ALA A 714 -11.19 20.84 16.85
C ALA A 714 -12.07 20.19 15.77
N ARG A 715 -13.40 20.24 15.91
CA ARG A 715 -14.32 19.77 14.85
C ARG A 715 -14.09 20.51 13.54
N ASN A 716 -14.01 21.84 13.61
CA ASN A 716 -13.84 22.69 12.44
C ASN A 716 -12.49 22.44 11.74
N ALA A 717 -11.42 22.16 12.50
CA ALA A 717 -10.14 21.76 11.94
C ALA A 717 -10.24 20.44 11.16
N ILE A 718 -10.94 19.43 11.70
CA ILE A 718 -11.18 18.18 10.96
C ILE A 718 -12.04 18.43 9.71
N GLU A 719 -13.05 19.29 9.79
CA GLU A 719 -13.85 19.70 8.62
C GLU A 719 -13.00 20.41 7.54
N ALA A 720 -12.02 21.20 7.97
CA ALA A 720 -11.02 21.82 7.11
C ALA A 720 -9.95 20.84 6.59
N GLY A 721 -10.07 19.54 6.86
CA GLY A 721 -9.18 18.51 6.30
C GLY A 721 -7.85 18.32 7.05
N PHE A 722 -7.69 18.86 8.25
CA PHE A 722 -6.51 18.55 9.07
C PHE A 722 -6.50 17.09 9.53
N ASP A 723 -5.30 16.51 9.66
CA ASP A 723 -5.13 15.12 10.11
C ASP A 723 -5.40 14.95 11.62
N GLY A 724 -5.20 16.03 12.38
CA GLY A 724 -5.48 16.13 13.81
C GLY A 724 -5.28 17.56 14.33
N VAL A 725 -5.40 17.74 15.64
CA VAL A 725 -5.16 19.03 16.31
C VAL A 725 -4.11 18.91 17.41
N GLU A 726 -3.27 19.93 17.52
CA GLU A 726 -2.34 20.10 18.65
C GLU A 726 -2.83 21.25 19.53
N ILE A 727 -3.01 20.99 20.83
CA ILE A 727 -3.33 22.03 21.81
C ILE A 727 -2.03 22.72 22.23
N GLN A 728 -1.95 24.03 22.01
CA GLN A 728 -0.83 24.85 22.49
C GLN A 728 -0.91 24.99 24.02
N GLY A 729 -0.25 24.07 24.72
CA GLY A 729 -0.25 23.96 26.18
C GLY A 729 0.99 24.51 26.89
N GLY A 730 1.94 25.07 26.13
CA GLY A 730 3.16 25.71 26.63
C GLY A 730 3.30 27.14 26.10
N GLY A 731 4.46 27.74 26.29
CA GLY A 731 4.80 29.08 25.81
C GLY A 731 4.08 30.20 26.54
N GLY A 732 3.57 29.95 27.74
CA GLY A 732 2.91 30.94 28.57
C GLY A 732 1.53 31.38 28.11
N TYR A 733 0.85 30.54 27.31
CA TYR A 733 -0.52 30.75 26.84
C TYR A 733 -1.56 30.11 27.76
N LEU A 734 -2.85 30.24 27.47
CA LEU A 734 -3.91 30.02 28.46
C LEU A 734 -3.83 28.64 29.17
N PRO A 735 -3.63 27.50 28.50
CA PRO A 735 -3.52 26.23 29.23
C PRO A 735 -2.28 26.15 30.13
N ASP A 736 -1.16 26.73 29.71
CA ASP A 736 0.10 26.82 30.50
C ASP A 736 -0.07 27.77 31.70
N GLN A 737 -0.80 28.86 31.50
CA GLN A 737 -1.15 29.81 32.57
C GLN A 737 -1.95 29.11 33.68
N PHE A 738 -2.92 28.26 33.33
CA PHE A 738 -3.62 27.45 34.35
C PHE A 738 -2.70 26.41 35.01
N LEU A 739 -1.77 25.82 34.27
CA LEU A 739 -0.91 24.74 34.76
C LEU A 739 0.12 25.21 35.81
N GLN A 740 0.75 26.37 35.59
CA GLN A 740 1.87 26.84 36.41
C GLN A 740 1.41 27.71 37.59
N ASP A 741 1.94 27.45 38.78
CA ASP A 741 1.61 28.18 40.00
C ASP A 741 2.12 29.62 40.02
N VAL A 742 3.11 29.97 39.20
CA VAL A 742 3.58 31.35 39.02
C VAL A 742 2.50 32.27 38.44
N THR A 743 1.50 31.71 37.77
CA THR A 743 0.41 32.50 37.16
C THR A 743 -0.99 32.11 37.60
N ASN A 744 -1.18 30.88 38.10
CA ASN A 744 -2.44 30.45 38.68
C ASN A 744 -2.40 30.50 40.21
N LYS A 745 -3.05 31.52 40.78
CA LYS A 745 -3.23 31.74 42.23
C LYS A 745 -4.66 31.48 42.69
N ARG A 746 -5.46 30.77 41.90
CA ARG A 746 -6.85 30.45 42.24
C ARG A 746 -6.91 29.55 43.46
N THR A 747 -8.00 29.70 44.20
CA THR A 747 -8.32 28.90 45.40
C THR A 747 -9.48 27.93 45.18
N ASP A 748 -10.06 27.93 43.98
CA ASP A 748 -11.14 27.03 43.58
C ASP A 748 -10.59 25.72 42.96
N ARG A 749 -11.47 24.93 42.33
CA ARG A 749 -11.13 23.63 41.74
C ARG A 749 -10.15 23.70 40.56
N TRP A 750 -9.79 24.90 40.10
CA TRP A 750 -8.88 25.14 38.98
C TRP A 750 -7.49 25.61 39.42
N GLY A 751 -7.22 25.77 40.72
CA GLY A 751 -5.90 26.14 41.22
C GLY A 751 -5.57 25.57 42.61
N GLY A 752 -4.47 26.02 43.18
CA GLY A 752 -3.95 25.53 44.47
C GLY A 752 -3.08 24.29 44.31
N SER A 753 -3.67 23.11 44.09
CA SER A 753 -2.91 21.85 43.94
C SER A 753 -2.47 21.58 42.50
N ILE A 754 -1.52 20.66 42.31
CA ILE A 754 -1.07 20.20 40.98
C ILE A 754 -2.25 19.67 40.17
N GLU A 755 -3.11 18.85 40.78
CA GLU A 755 -4.28 18.25 40.12
C GLU A 755 -5.28 19.31 39.65
N ASN A 756 -5.50 20.34 40.48
CA ASN A 756 -6.43 21.42 40.15
C ASN A 756 -5.88 22.32 39.04
N ARG A 757 -4.59 22.68 39.08
CA ARG A 757 -3.94 23.46 38.02
C ARG A 757 -3.91 22.73 36.68
N ALA A 758 -3.63 21.42 36.71
CA ALA A 758 -3.68 20.57 35.51
C ALA A 758 -5.11 20.31 35.01
N ARG A 759 -6.15 20.64 35.77
CA ARG A 759 -7.54 20.33 35.40
C ARG A 759 -7.96 21.00 34.11
N PHE A 760 -7.71 22.31 33.96
CA PHE A 760 -8.10 23.03 32.75
C PHE A 760 -7.50 22.43 31.46
N PRO A 761 -6.17 22.26 31.32
CA PRO A 761 -5.60 21.63 30.13
C PRO A 761 -6.13 20.21 29.90
N LEU A 762 -6.34 19.42 30.96
CA LEU A 762 -6.88 18.06 30.83
C LEU A 762 -8.34 18.03 30.39
N GLU A 763 -9.18 18.96 30.85
CA GLU A 763 -10.58 19.06 30.39
C GLU A 763 -10.64 19.53 28.93
N VAL A 764 -9.75 20.43 28.49
CA VAL A 764 -9.61 20.80 27.07
C VAL A 764 -9.25 19.57 26.22
N VAL A 765 -8.27 18.77 26.65
CA VAL A 765 -7.89 17.54 25.95
C VAL A 765 -9.04 16.53 25.92
N LYS A 766 -9.77 16.36 27.03
CA LYS A 766 -10.93 15.44 27.07
C LYS A 766 -12.05 15.89 26.14
N ALA A 767 -12.40 17.18 26.15
CA ALA A 767 -13.47 17.71 25.30
C ALA A 767 -13.13 17.56 23.81
N THR A 768 -11.90 17.91 23.43
CA THR A 768 -11.41 17.72 22.05
C THR A 768 -11.34 16.24 21.66
N ALA A 769 -10.84 15.36 22.54
CA ALA A 769 -10.76 13.93 22.29
C ALA A 769 -12.14 13.27 22.15
N GLN A 770 -13.14 13.74 22.90
CA GLN A 770 -14.53 13.29 22.76
C GLN A 770 -15.12 13.65 21.39
N GLU A 771 -14.72 14.78 20.82
CA GLU A 771 -15.23 15.26 19.54
C GLU A 771 -14.60 14.57 18.33
N ILE A 772 -13.27 14.44 18.31
CA ILE A 772 -12.53 14.01 17.11
C ILE A 772 -11.78 12.68 17.28
N GLY A 773 -11.84 12.09 18.49
CA GLY A 773 -11.08 10.91 18.88
C GLY A 773 -9.71 11.25 19.47
N SER A 774 -9.32 10.55 20.54
CA SER A 774 -8.07 10.84 21.28
C SER A 774 -6.82 10.75 20.41
N SER A 775 -6.78 9.81 19.47
CA SER A 775 -5.64 9.64 18.56
C SER A 775 -5.41 10.83 17.64
N LYS A 776 -6.38 11.74 17.48
CA LYS A 776 -6.28 12.97 16.68
C LYS A 776 -6.03 14.23 17.50
N VAL A 777 -5.75 14.08 18.79
CA VAL A 777 -5.43 15.18 19.71
C VAL A 777 -3.97 15.05 20.12
N ALA A 778 -3.25 16.16 20.19
CA ALA A 778 -1.91 16.25 20.74
C ALA A 778 -1.81 17.46 21.67
N MET A 779 -0.77 17.54 22.49
CA MET A 779 -0.51 18.69 23.34
C MET A 779 0.96 19.06 23.34
N ARG A 780 1.25 20.36 23.22
CA ARG A 780 2.60 20.92 23.27
C ARG A 780 2.87 21.55 24.63
N LEU A 781 3.99 21.23 25.29
CA LEU A 781 4.38 21.71 26.63
C LEU A 781 5.79 22.31 26.62
N SER A 782 6.06 23.25 27.53
CA SER A 782 7.38 23.90 27.68
C SER A 782 7.81 24.00 29.15
N PRO A 783 8.24 22.89 29.78
CA PRO A 783 8.38 22.81 31.23
C PRO A 783 9.33 23.83 31.88
N TRP A 784 10.37 24.23 31.13
CA TRP A 784 11.46 25.06 31.62
C TRP A 784 11.40 26.51 31.12
N SER A 785 10.47 26.84 30.22
CA SER A 785 10.46 28.17 29.61
C SER A 785 9.92 29.21 30.59
N ASP A 786 10.66 30.29 30.77
CA ASP A 786 10.24 31.49 31.51
C ASP A 786 9.59 32.56 30.60
N PHE A 787 9.35 32.21 29.33
CA PHE A 787 8.75 33.10 28.35
C PHE A 787 7.37 33.59 28.81
N ILE A 788 7.08 34.89 28.63
CA ILE A 788 5.83 35.54 29.06
C ILE A 788 5.57 35.34 30.57
N GLY A 789 6.64 35.42 31.38
CA GLY A 789 6.56 35.39 32.84
C GLY A 789 6.10 34.05 33.39
N MET A 790 6.45 32.96 32.70
CA MET A 790 6.36 31.58 33.19
C MET A 790 7.62 31.21 34.00
N GLY A 791 7.78 29.94 34.33
CA GLY A 791 8.97 29.39 34.98
C GLY A 791 8.71 29.13 36.45
N MET A 792 8.31 27.91 36.76
CA MET A 792 8.16 27.44 38.15
C MET A 792 9.51 27.21 38.81
N ASP A 793 9.59 27.40 40.13
CA ASP A 793 10.80 27.06 40.90
C ASP A 793 11.09 25.54 40.85
N ASP A 794 10.04 24.71 40.92
CA ASP A 794 10.12 23.25 40.77
C ASP A 794 9.06 22.73 39.77
N PRO A 795 9.35 22.72 38.45
CA PRO A 795 8.38 22.33 37.44
C PRO A 795 8.16 20.80 37.37
N ILE A 796 9.12 19.99 37.81
CA ILE A 796 9.15 18.54 37.56
C ILE A 796 7.88 17.84 38.09
N PRO A 797 7.40 18.06 39.33
CA PRO A 797 6.19 17.40 39.82
C PRO A 797 4.94 17.74 39.01
N THR A 798 4.76 19.01 38.63
CA THR A 798 3.58 19.48 37.89
C THR A 798 3.58 18.92 36.47
N PHE A 799 4.72 19.00 35.77
CA PHE A 799 4.82 18.51 34.40
C PHE A 799 4.85 16.97 34.33
N THR A 800 5.39 16.28 35.33
CA THR A 800 5.28 14.81 35.43
C THR A 800 3.83 14.38 35.57
N TYR A 801 3.07 15.05 36.45
CA TYR A 801 1.66 14.74 36.67
C TYR A 801 0.85 14.90 35.37
N ILE A 802 0.91 16.06 34.72
CA ILE A 802 0.11 16.28 33.50
C ILE A 802 0.51 15.30 32.39
N VAL A 803 1.79 15.00 32.20
CA VAL A 803 2.24 14.03 31.19
C VAL A 803 1.68 12.63 31.45
N GLN A 804 1.65 12.17 32.71
CA GLN A 804 1.04 10.89 33.08
C GLN A 804 -0.47 10.87 32.83
N GLN A 805 -1.16 12.00 33.07
CA GLN A 805 -2.59 12.12 32.78
C GLN A 805 -2.86 12.17 31.27
N LEU A 806 -2.06 12.88 30.48
CA LEU A 806 -2.18 12.90 29.02
C LEU A 806 -1.95 11.50 28.44
N ARG A 807 -0.99 10.75 28.99
CA ARG A 807 -0.71 9.37 28.59
C ARG A 807 -1.94 8.48 28.83
N SER A 808 -2.60 8.61 29.98
CA SER A 808 -3.79 7.79 30.29
C SER A 808 -4.99 8.10 29.39
N LEU A 809 -5.02 9.29 28.77
CA LEU A 809 -6.02 9.69 27.79
C LEU A 809 -5.72 9.15 26.37
N ASN A 810 -4.58 8.48 26.14
CA ASN A 810 -4.18 7.92 24.85
C ASN A 810 -4.26 8.94 23.70
N ILE A 811 -3.72 10.14 23.92
CA ILE A 811 -3.62 11.18 22.88
C ILE A 811 -2.58 10.77 21.82
N GLY A 812 -2.69 11.33 20.61
CA GLY A 812 -1.88 10.98 19.45
C GLY A 812 -0.38 11.13 19.64
N PHE A 813 0.06 12.26 20.21
CA PHE A 813 1.46 12.50 20.61
C PHE A 813 1.58 13.65 21.63
N LEU A 814 2.73 13.70 22.28
CA LEU A 814 3.17 14.81 23.14
C LEU A 814 4.30 15.58 22.45
N ASP A 815 4.22 16.91 22.37
CA ASP A 815 5.31 17.76 21.90
C ASP A 815 5.95 18.55 23.05
N LEU A 816 7.27 18.50 23.18
CA LEU A 816 8.05 19.10 24.26
C LEU A 816 9.02 20.14 23.71
N ILE A 817 9.03 21.33 24.33
CA ILE A 817 10.01 22.38 24.04
C ILE A 817 11.19 22.27 25.02
N GLU A 818 12.39 22.12 24.48
CA GLU A 818 13.65 22.04 25.24
C GLU A 818 13.94 23.31 26.06
N ALA A 819 14.67 23.14 27.17
CA ALA A 819 15.00 24.20 28.12
C ALA A 819 15.83 25.35 27.53
N ARG A 820 16.47 25.12 26.39
CA ARG A 820 17.29 26.10 25.67
C ARG A 820 16.49 27.09 24.81
N ILE A 821 15.16 27.08 24.88
CA ILE A 821 14.29 27.97 24.11
C ILE A 821 13.42 28.84 25.02
N ARG A 822 13.48 30.15 24.77
CA ARG A 822 12.56 31.15 25.32
C ARG A 822 11.72 31.74 24.20
N GLY A 823 10.51 31.21 24.02
CA GLY A 823 9.62 31.64 22.94
C GLY A 823 10.23 31.43 21.56
N ASN A 824 10.79 32.50 20.97
CA ASN A 824 11.40 32.51 19.63
C ASN A 824 12.94 32.70 19.62
N ASP A 825 13.56 32.70 20.81
CA ASP A 825 14.99 32.90 21.01
C ASP A 825 15.67 31.66 21.62
N ASP A 826 16.96 31.51 21.33
CA ASP A 826 17.81 30.58 22.08
C ASP A 826 18.17 31.28 23.40
N ALA A 827 17.82 30.65 24.52
CA ALA A 827 18.14 31.12 25.85
C ALA A 827 18.19 29.94 26.80
N ASP A 828 19.17 29.93 27.70
CA ASP A 828 19.25 28.92 28.75
C ASP A 828 18.20 29.21 29.84
N CYS A 829 17.05 28.52 29.78
CA CYS A 829 15.96 28.69 30.73
C CYS A 829 15.96 27.63 31.83
N GLY A 830 16.73 26.55 31.67
CA GLY A 830 16.77 25.43 32.60
C GLY A 830 18.15 25.13 33.19
N GLY A 831 19.20 25.85 32.82
CA GLY A 831 20.58 25.50 33.15
C GLY A 831 20.97 24.18 32.48
N ASP A 832 21.51 23.25 33.28
CA ASP A 832 21.86 21.90 32.84
C ASP A 832 20.64 20.96 32.70
N ASN A 833 19.40 21.44 32.95
CA ASN A 833 18.20 20.61 32.89
C ASN A 833 17.65 20.45 31.47
N ASP A 834 17.01 19.31 31.20
CA ASP A 834 16.37 18.97 29.93
C ASP A 834 14.93 18.45 30.12
N VAL A 835 14.25 18.10 29.02
CA VAL A 835 12.89 17.56 29.07
C VAL A 835 12.84 16.03 29.27
N SER A 836 13.96 15.38 29.61
CA SER A 836 14.02 13.91 29.71
C SER A 836 13.05 13.36 30.74
N PHE A 837 12.83 14.05 31.87
CA PHE A 837 11.86 13.62 32.89
C PHE A 837 10.44 13.46 32.31
N ALA A 838 10.03 14.36 31.42
CA ALA A 838 8.74 14.34 30.76
C ALA A 838 8.68 13.23 29.70
N VAL A 839 9.76 13.03 28.93
CA VAL A 839 9.87 11.91 27.97
C VAL A 839 9.77 10.56 28.70
N HIS A 840 10.43 10.41 29.85
CA HIS A 840 10.36 9.22 30.69
C HIS A 840 8.94 8.99 31.25
N ALA A 841 8.27 10.04 31.72
CA ALA A 841 6.91 9.97 32.23
C ALA A 841 5.89 9.58 31.15
N TRP A 842 6.08 10.06 29.92
CA TRP A 842 5.27 9.72 28.75
C TRP A 842 5.42 8.24 28.35
N GLY A 843 6.66 7.74 28.38
CA GLY A 843 6.97 6.34 28.07
C GLY A 843 7.24 6.06 26.60
N LYS A 844 7.57 4.80 26.28
CA LYS A 844 8.10 4.38 24.97
C LYS A 844 7.04 3.96 23.95
N GLU A 845 5.80 3.74 24.39
CA GLU A 845 4.77 3.10 23.55
C GLU A 845 4.11 4.07 22.56
N ALA A 846 3.99 5.34 22.93
CA ALA A 846 3.34 6.38 22.14
C ALA A 846 4.39 7.35 21.53
N PRO A 847 4.11 7.97 20.36
CA PRO A 847 5.00 8.95 19.77
C PRO A 847 5.22 10.16 20.68
N VAL A 848 6.44 10.69 20.67
CA VAL A 848 6.83 11.92 21.36
C VAL A 848 7.59 12.81 20.38
N MET A 849 7.39 14.11 20.49
CA MET A 849 8.07 15.13 19.71
C MET A 849 8.90 16.00 20.64
N ILE A 850 10.10 16.37 20.18
CA ILE A 850 10.98 17.28 20.92
C ILE A 850 11.42 18.39 19.97
N SER A 851 11.32 19.62 20.47
CA SER A 851 11.55 20.85 19.72
C SER A 851 12.54 21.75 20.45
N GLY A 852 13.26 22.58 19.68
CA GLY A 852 14.09 23.65 20.23
C GLY A 852 15.59 23.45 20.07
N GLY A 853 16.23 24.38 19.34
CA GLY A 853 17.68 24.46 19.18
C GLY A 853 18.34 23.35 18.34
N PHE A 854 17.55 22.47 17.71
CA PHE A 854 18.08 21.38 16.90
C PHE A 854 18.60 21.85 15.53
N ASN A 855 19.74 21.28 15.16
CA ASN A 855 20.30 21.23 13.82
C ASN A 855 20.35 19.77 13.35
N GLY A 856 20.84 19.50 12.13
CA GLY A 856 20.92 18.14 11.59
C GLY A 856 21.66 17.17 12.50
N GLU A 857 22.83 17.54 13.02
CA GLU A 857 23.68 16.67 13.85
C GLU A 857 23.05 16.39 15.23
N SER A 858 22.59 17.43 15.93
CA SER A 858 21.94 17.28 17.24
C SER A 858 20.62 16.52 17.16
N ALA A 859 19.90 16.64 16.04
CA ALA A 859 18.68 15.88 15.80
C ALA A 859 18.98 14.39 15.60
N GLN A 860 20.01 14.05 14.81
CA GLN A 860 20.48 12.67 14.66
C GLN A 860 20.90 12.09 16.01
N LYS A 861 21.71 12.82 16.78
CA LYS A 861 22.13 12.42 18.13
C LYS A 861 20.94 12.13 19.05
N ALA A 862 19.90 12.97 19.02
CA ALA A 862 18.74 12.79 19.88
C ALA A 862 17.98 11.49 19.57
N VAL A 863 17.76 11.17 18.28
CA VAL A 863 17.01 9.97 17.87
C VAL A 863 17.85 8.69 17.88
N ASP A 864 19.16 8.78 17.70
CA ASP A 864 20.06 7.61 17.61
C ASP A 864 20.71 7.24 18.94
N GLU A 865 20.99 8.24 19.79
CA GLU A 865 21.72 8.05 21.05
C GLU A 865 20.82 8.32 22.26
N THR A 866 20.35 9.56 22.43
CA THR A 866 19.69 10.02 23.67
C THR A 866 18.36 9.31 23.93
N TYR A 867 17.50 9.23 22.91
CA TYR A 867 16.15 8.68 23.00
C TYR A 867 15.94 7.50 22.05
N LYS A 868 16.99 6.70 21.83
CA LYS A 868 17.02 5.63 20.83
C LYS A 868 15.87 4.61 20.93
N ASP A 869 15.34 4.37 22.12
CA ASP A 869 14.26 3.40 22.34
C ASP A 869 12.86 4.02 22.26
N TYR A 870 12.76 5.32 21.97
CA TYR A 870 11.49 6.05 21.90
C TYR A 870 11.04 6.24 20.46
N LYS A 871 9.72 6.34 20.29
CA LYS A 871 9.08 6.78 19.04
C LYS A 871 9.22 8.30 18.89
N LEU A 872 10.46 8.77 18.77
CA LEU A 872 10.80 10.20 18.78
C LEU A 872 10.79 10.80 17.37
N ALA A 873 10.17 11.98 17.22
CA ALA A 873 10.39 12.89 16.11
C ALA A 873 10.92 14.25 16.56
N ILE A 874 11.74 14.89 15.72
CA ILE A 874 12.37 16.18 16.00
C ILE A 874 11.66 17.29 15.24
N VAL A 875 11.29 18.34 15.97
CA VAL A 875 10.50 19.45 15.46
C VAL A 875 11.41 20.65 15.21
N PHE A 876 11.45 21.13 13.97
CA PHE A 876 12.30 22.26 13.56
C PHE A 876 11.47 23.50 13.24
N GLY A 877 11.83 24.62 13.86
CA GLY A 877 11.18 25.92 13.64
C GLY A 877 11.93 26.81 12.65
N ARG A 878 12.87 27.59 13.18
CA ARG A 878 13.60 28.65 12.44
C ARG A 878 14.23 28.15 11.13
N HIS A 879 14.85 26.97 11.11
CA HIS A 879 15.43 26.42 9.89
C HIS A 879 14.40 26.10 8.81
N TRP A 880 13.17 25.71 9.18
CA TRP A 880 12.09 25.44 8.22
C TRP A 880 11.52 26.73 7.61
N THR A 881 11.73 27.89 8.26
CA THR A 881 11.28 29.18 7.70
C THR A 881 12.00 29.51 6.39
N SER A 882 13.31 29.25 6.28
CA SER A 882 14.13 29.60 5.11
C SER A 882 14.47 28.42 4.19
N ASN A 883 14.16 27.19 4.60
CA ASN A 883 14.50 25.97 3.86
C ASN A 883 13.22 25.16 3.59
N PRO A 884 12.52 25.37 2.46
CA PRO A 884 11.29 24.63 2.16
C PRO A 884 11.50 23.13 1.94
N ASP A 885 12.73 22.72 1.60
CA ASP A 885 13.21 21.35 1.41
C ASP A 885 14.13 20.88 2.56
N LEU A 886 13.91 21.39 3.78
CA LEU A 886 14.77 21.09 4.94
C LEU A 886 15.09 19.59 5.13
N PRO A 887 14.12 18.64 5.04
CA PRO A 887 14.42 17.22 5.17
C PRO A 887 15.40 16.70 4.12
N PHE A 888 15.27 17.16 2.88
CA PHE A 888 16.17 16.81 1.78
C PHE A 888 17.57 17.36 2.04
N ARG A 889 17.68 18.64 2.44
CA ARG A 889 18.98 19.26 2.74
C ARG A 889 19.71 18.57 3.89
N ILE A 890 19.02 18.28 4.99
CA ILE A 890 19.63 17.59 6.14
C ILE A 890 20.09 16.18 5.75
N LYS A 891 19.30 15.43 4.98
CA LYS A 891 19.66 14.09 4.50
C LYS A 891 20.87 14.11 3.57
N ALA A 892 20.90 15.05 2.62
CA ALA A 892 21.98 15.20 1.65
C ALA A 892 23.18 16.01 2.18
N LYS A 893 23.15 16.46 3.45
CA LYS A 893 24.15 17.33 4.07
C LYS A 893 24.39 18.64 3.27
N ILE A 894 23.36 19.15 2.63
CA ILE A 894 23.38 20.42 1.90
C ILE A 894 23.33 21.57 2.91
N PRO A 895 24.16 22.63 2.74
CA PRO A 895 24.09 23.81 3.60
C PRO A 895 22.69 24.42 3.66
N LEU A 896 22.26 24.76 4.88
CA LEU A 896 20.96 25.39 5.10
C LEU A 896 21.04 26.88 4.78
N ALA A 897 20.04 27.39 4.07
CA ALA A 897 19.82 28.81 3.91
C ALA A 897 19.60 29.46 5.28
N LYS A 898 20.36 30.52 5.57
CA LYS A 898 20.27 31.25 6.83
C LYS A 898 18.92 31.97 6.90
N TYR A 899 18.19 31.74 7.99
CA TYR A 899 16.93 32.43 8.23
C TYR A 899 17.16 33.92 8.54
N ASP A 900 16.19 34.75 8.17
CA ASP A 900 16.18 36.19 8.48
C ASP A 900 15.09 36.50 9.53
N ARG A 901 15.53 36.75 10.77
CA ARG A 901 14.63 37.05 11.89
C ARG A 901 13.77 38.30 11.65
N SER A 902 14.24 39.27 10.86
CA SER A 902 13.50 40.50 10.60
C SER A 902 12.21 40.27 9.79
N THR A 903 12.11 39.11 9.12
CA THR A 903 10.96 38.73 8.28
C THR A 903 9.97 37.79 8.95
N PHE A 904 10.28 37.30 10.17
CA PHE A 904 9.46 36.30 10.85
C PHE A 904 8.03 36.77 11.06
N TYR A 905 7.84 38.03 11.44
CA TYR A 905 6.55 38.56 11.84
C TYR A 905 6.11 39.78 11.00
N THR A 906 6.58 39.89 9.76
CA THR A 906 6.15 40.97 8.85
C THR A 906 4.74 40.70 8.33
N PRO A 907 3.72 41.47 8.75
CA PRO A 907 2.33 41.13 8.44
C PRO A 907 2.06 41.21 6.94
N LYS A 908 1.30 40.24 6.42
CA LYS A 908 0.79 40.23 5.03
C LYS A 908 1.85 40.43 3.94
N SER A 909 3.11 40.06 4.21
CA SER A 909 4.24 40.21 3.28
C SER A 909 4.82 38.87 2.88
N SER A 910 5.02 38.67 1.58
CA SER A 910 5.68 37.51 0.97
C SER A 910 7.18 37.45 1.28
N LYS A 911 7.80 38.61 1.55
CA LYS A 911 9.23 38.69 1.83
C LYS A 911 9.60 37.86 3.06
N GLY A 912 10.55 36.94 2.89
CA GLY A 912 11.01 36.00 3.91
C GLY A 912 9.96 34.96 4.33
N TYR A 913 9.01 34.65 3.45
CA TYR A 913 7.90 33.74 3.71
C TYR A 913 7.81 32.63 2.65
N ASP A 914 7.24 32.93 1.49
CA ASP A 914 7.04 32.06 0.33
C ASP A 914 8.05 32.32 -0.82
N ASP A 915 8.99 33.25 -0.60
CA ASP A 915 10.04 33.65 -1.54
C ASP A 915 11.39 32.92 -1.34
N TRP A 916 11.45 31.96 -0.42
CA TRP A 916 12.64 31.15 -0.18
C TRP A 916 12.81 30.07 -1.26
N ALA A 917 13.98 30.04 -1.90
CA ALA A 917 14.29 29.04 -2.92
C ALA A 917 14.52 27.65 -2.34
N PHE A 918 14.09 26.63 -3.09
CA PHE A 918 14.58 25.27 -2.95
C PHE A 918 16.09 25.18 -3.24
N SER A 919 16.76 24.13 -2.78
CA SER A 919 18.15 23.87 -3.19
C SER A 919 18.22 23.52 -4.67
N ASP A 920 19.32 23.87 -5.33
CA ASP A 920 19.54 23.53 -6.74
C ASP A 920 19.54 22.01 -6.92
N GLU A 921 20.07 21.27 -5.94
CA GLU A 921 20.07 19.82 -5.91
C GLU A 921 18.65 19.25 -5.79
N PHE A 922 17.77 19.87 -4.98
CA PHE A 922 16.37 19.47 -4.91
C PHE A 922 15.68 19.70 -6.25
N LEU A 923 15.86 20.88 -6.85
CA LEU A 923 15.28 21.21 -8.16
C LEU A 923 15.80 20.27 -9.25
N ALA A 924 17.09 19.93 -9.25
CA ALA A 924 17.68 18.96 -10.18
C ALA A 924 17.11 17.55 -9.97
N SER A 925 16.88 17.13 -8.72
CA SER A 925 16.26 15.83 -8.42
C SER A 925 14.84 15.76 -8.96
N VAL A 926 14.06 16.83 -8.80
CA VAL A 926 12.69 16.93 -9.33
C VAL A 926 12.69 17.06 -10.85
N ALA A 927 13.61 17.83 -11.43
CA ALA A 927 13.75 17.99 -12.88
C ALA A 927 14.15 16.69 -13.56
N THR A 928 15.06 15.90 -12.97
CA THR A 928 15.42 14.56 -13.46
C THR A 928 14.20 13.63 -13.44
N ILE A 929 13.35 13.73 -12.43
CA ILE A 929 12.06 13.01 -12.38
C ILE A 929 11.08 13.53 -13.44
N LEU A 930 11.15 14.79 -13.84
CA LEU A 930 10.28 15.40 -14.86
C LEU A 930 10.80 15.24 -16.29
N THR A 931 12.11 15.08 -16.51
CA THR A 931 12.74 14.78 -17.82
C THR A 931 12.88 13.29 -18.08
N ALA A 932 12.86 12.46 -17.03
CA ALA A 932 12.68 11.01 -17.12
C ALA A 932 11.19 10.59 -17.19
N LYS A 933 10.26 11.54 -17.14
CA LYS A 933 8.81 11.37 -17.38
C LYS A 933 8.44 11.92 -18.75
#